data_AF-A0A329M6T3-F1
#
_entry.id   AF-A0A329M6T3-F1
#
_cell.length_a   1.000
_cell.length_b   1.000
_cell.length_c   1.000
_cell.angle_alpha   90.00
_cell.angle_beta   90.00
_cell.angle_gamma   90.00
#
_symmetry.space_group_name_H-M   'P 1'
#
loop_
_entity.id
_entity.type
_entity.pdbx_description
1 polymer ?
#
loop_
_entity_poly.entity_id
_entity_poly.type
_entity_poly.pdbx_seq_one_letter_code
_entity_poly.pdbx_strand_id
1 'polypeptide(L)'
;MLNSKWLGQKRSLKMILAAFLVIFSIHSGLSVTHAQTTSATGTTYYVATDGDDSNDGMSLSTPWRTIQKAMNTAAPGDTVNIRGGTYTERLNLGVSGTAGNYITFQNYGFNNARDTGETVILDYTSLGTVTDGVPYLKINNKSYVRIQGLTFQNYNVLGAMQRGGHITGGSHHIEFQYNKILKIQNNGAWDGTNALLNFWIDQGSHDVLFYGNEIGEIHSNYGETMTIANDTTTNITIENNYIHDTDAIAIDMAWGVNNVTVRNNYLEYISVKRSDGSYWYNSPATAIYNDGGNSNLIERNHIYKAGTGFSALSEPGLPNVYDIMFRNNVVEHSNVGITIGTWYSNTDGSTVSNISAFNNTFYQNDYGVIIRPMVSSTVVWKNNLFASNLINSANTTNWNVGSTSNNLWYGGDAPGPGSVSTANPGFTDAANHDFSLMAGSPAINAGDPGTTNTEAGTIDIAGNARKVGTIDIGAYEKQATSPTGPVSIVVDGDASDWSGIPVSAFAVGQNPTSIKAASDSEKIYFLIEGTNLGTYFDLLINSDNNASTGFISTAVWSAAGDDYLIENGTLFAHVGNSPDWNWAVLGSAQVSAVMNGGGTVREISVDRDALSGLAASITYGYTDLDASWMNQGYLPAYGEQPSLELAEDTVEPEVIDVTASSVTVSSPTVIADGIAQATIQVTLRNSSSQPLAGRQVALTANEGSSAVTVVDDITNLNGEASFTVTDTVYETVQYTAQDVASGVYLSPVQVNFIAKLVDSGTDPGTDPGTDPGTDPGTDPGTDPGTDPGTGPGTNSGTNPGKDPESTSNPTQGQTGISMKMFRKGQIAGEELLRSIKERLQSAPSVNPAAQFPDIERHWAFPIMEKLVRLGVIEGYEDGSLRPDRSISRAEFSAMLAKLLVFVPSGSKSANFTDINGHWATSAIETLAGHGIVNGYDDGTFRPEAAITREELVVMMMRLVDLAALPQAIDIVFEDISLAGTYATQAIEAAARAGIVQGYGSVFQPKGEASRAETAAVLMRMLKLEPALGAIL
;
A
#
# COMPACT_ATOMS: atom_id res chain seq x y z
N MET A 1 63.84 23.64 -5.12
CA MET A 1 64.22 22.26 -4.80
C MET A 1 64.72 22.20 -3.36
N LEU A 2 64.41 21.08 -2.68
CA LEU A 2 64.85 20.62 -1.34
C LEU A 2 64.08 21.21 -0.14
N ASN A 3 63.07 20.52 0.40
CA ASN A 3 63.03 19.35 1.30
C ASN A 3 63.45 19.58 2.77
N SER A 4 62.42 19.66 3.63
CA SER A 4 62.14 18.73 4.74
C SER A 4 62.74 18.95 6.16
N LYS A 5 61.84 18.71 7.14
CA LYS A 5 62.01 18.05 8.47
C LYS A 5 62.37 18.94 9.69
N TRP A 6 61.40 19.10 10.62
CA TRP A 6 61.22 18.38 11.93
C TRP A 6 62.07 19.04 13.06
N LEU A 7 61.67 19.26 14.32
CA LEU A 7 60.56 18.79 15.16
C LEU A 7 60.55 19.54 16.52
N GLY A 8 59.36 19.80 17.10
CA GLY A 8 59.03 19.68 18.54
C GLY A 8 59.60 20.72 19.54
N GLN A 9 59.05 20.95 20.73
CA GLN A 9 57.81 20.53 21.41
C GLN A 9 57.76 21.29 22.77
N LYS A 10 56.55 21.44 23.33
CA LYS A 10 56.21 21.55 24.78
C LYS A 10 56.12 22.94 25.45
N ARG A 11 54.91 23.22 25.94
CA ARG A 11 54.51 23.27 27.38
C ARG A 11 52.97 23.10 27.44
N SER A 12 52.43 21.91 27.76
CA SER A 12 52.11 21.36 29.10
C SER A 12 50.84 21.97 29.73
N LEU A 13 49.87 21.28 30.37
CA LEU A 13 49.57 19.87 30.66
C LEU A 13 48.29 19.87 31.57
N LYS A 14 47.47 18.80 31.51
CA LYS A 14 46.34 18.39 32.42
C LYS A 14 44.98 19.02 32.08
N MET A 15 43.91 18.29 31.75
CA MET A 15 43.41 17.02 32.33
C MET A 15 43.01 15.97 31.27
N ILE A 16 43.23 14.71 31.63
CA ILE A 16 42.80 13.48 30.95
C ILE A 16 41.65 12.91 31.78
N LEU A 17 40.50 12.63 31.17
CA LEU A 17 39.78 11.33 31.16
C LEU A 17 38.36 11.52 30.60
N ALA A 18 37.92 10.54 29.79
CA ALA A 18 36.59 10.34 29.19
C ALA A 18 36.27 11.09 27.88
N ALA A 19 36.52 10.42 26.74
CA ALA A 19 35.59 10.28 25.60
C ALA A 19 36.32 9.66 24.40
N PHE A 20 36.43 8.34 24.37
CA PHE A 20 36.43 7.58 23.12
C PHE A 20 35.08 6.88 23.07
N LEU A 21 34.11 7.48 22.39
CA LEU A 21 32.97 6.76 21.86
C LEU A 21 32.90 7.09 20.37
N VAL A 22 33.19 6.08 19.57
CA VAL A 22 32.92 6.06 18.13
C VAL A 22 31.41 6.15 17.99
N ILE A 23 30.91 7.25 17.40
CA ILE A 23 29.50 7.34 17.00
C ILE A 23 29.37 6.55 15.70
N PHE A 24 29.02 5.27 15.84
CA PHE A 24 28.37 4.50 14.79
C PHE A 24 26.90 4.94 14.77
N SER A 25 26.50 5.75 13.78
CA SER A 25 25.09 5.99 13.49
C SER A 25 24.55 4.79 12.72
N ILE A 26 23.92 3.87 13.47
CA ILE A 26 23.19 2.74 12.92
C ILE A 26 21.95 3.30 12.20
N HIS A 27 21.93 3.25 10.88
CA HIS A 27 20.74 3.51 10.07
C HIS A 27 19.84 2.26 10.13
N SER A 28 19.00 2.16 11.15
CA SER A 28 17.85 1.25 11.13
C SER A 28 16.68 1.97 10.46
N GLY A 29 16.12 1.36 9.40
CA GLY A 29 14.92 1.82 8.71
C GLY A 29 13.69 1.80 9.62
N LEU A 30 13.56 2.83 10.45
CA LEU A 30 12.32 3.16 11.12
C LEU A 30 11.40 3.82 10.09
N SER A 31 10.38 3.07 9.67
CA SER A 31 9.10 3.69 9.29
C SER A 31 8.75 4.68 10.39
N VAL A 32 8.49 5.94 10.02
CA VAL A 32 7.93 6.92 10.95
C VAL A 32 6.52 6.46 11.25
N THR A 33 6.37 5.59 12.25
CA THR A 33 5.14 5.54 13.02
C THR A 33 5.06 6.88 13.72
N HIS A 34 4.18 7.75 13.25
CA HIS A 34 3.79 8.95 13.99
C HIS A 34 3.14 8.49 15.29
N ALA A 35 3.96 8.32 16.33
CA ALA A 35 3.46 8.05 17.66
C ALA A 35 2.53 9.21 18.03
N GLN A 36 1.23 8.93 18.18
CA GLN A 36 0.28 9.85 18.78
C GLN A 36 0.73 10.12 20.22
N THR A 37 1.51 11.17 20.40
CA THR A 37 1.58 11.86 21.68
C THR A 37 0.21 12.46 21.94
N THR A 38 -0.41 12.07 23.05
CA THR A 38 -1.67 12.58 23.59
C THR A 38 -1.83 14.09 23.33
N SER A 39 -2.75 14.47 22.44
CA SER A 39 -3.07 15.87 22.12
C SER A 39 -3.54 16.62 23.36
N ALA A 40 -2.90 17.76 23.65
CA ALA A 40 -3.58 18.86 24.30
C ALA A 40 -4.71 19.33 23.37
N THR A 41 -5.91 19.52 23.90
CA THR A 41 -7.11 19.93 23.15
C THR A 41 -6.99 21.39 22.70
N GLY A 42 -6.41 21.63 21.52
CA GLY A 42 -6.46 22.93 20.86
C GLY A 42 -7.87 23.29 20.41
N THR A 43 -8.11 24.58 20.18
CA THR A 43 -9.42 25.11 19.79
C THR A 43 -9.66 24.83 18.31
N THR A 44 -10.91 24.52 17.96
CA THR A 44 -11.33 24.40 16.55
C THR A 44 -11.96 25.70 16.08
N TYR A 45 -11.47 26.23 14.95
CA TYR A 45 -12.02 27.40 14.27
C TYR A 45 -12.55 27.06 12.88
N TYR A 46 -13.38 27.95 12.35
CA TYR A 46 -14.00 27.83 11.04
C TYR A 46 -13.80 29.11 10.22
N VAL A 47 -13.50 28.93 8.94
CA VAL A 47 -13.42 30.01 7.94
C VAL A 47 -14.39 29.67 6.82
N ALA A 48 -15.21 30.61 6.36
CA ALA A 48 -16.16 30.41 5.26
C ALA A 48 -16.27 31.67 4.40
N THR A 49 -16.52 31.51 3.09
CA THR A 49 -16.59 32.66 2.16
C THR A 49 -17.72 33.64 2.47
N ASP A 50 -18.78 33.18 3.13
CA ASP A 50 -19.93 33.96 3.62
C ASP A 50 -19.81 34.37 5.10
N GLY A 51 -18.67 34.13 5.74
CA GLY A 51 -18.39 34.51 7.12
C GLY A 51 -18.11 36.01 7.35
N ASP A 52 -17.73 36.35 8.58
CA ASP A 52 -17.36 37.71 9.00
C ASP A 52 -16.13 37.66 9.93
N ASP A 53 -15.08 38.42 9.60
CA ASP A 53 -13.83 38.44 10.39
C ASP A 53 -13.98 39.11 11.78
N SER A 54 -15.13 39.72 12.06
CA SER A 54 -15.52 40.17 13.39
C SER A 54 -16.09 39.06 14.28
N ASN A 55 -16.43 37.89 13.70
CA ASN A 55 -16.86 36.72 14.47
C ASN A 55 -15.71 36.12 15.31
N ASP A 56 -16.06 35.23 16.22
CA ASP A 56 -15.09 34.46 17.01
C ASP A 56 -14.46 33.30 16.24
N GLY A 57 -15.08 32.85 15.15
CA GLY A 57 -14.63 31.73 14.34
C GLY A 57 -14.84 30.37 15.00
N MET A 58 -15.42 30.27 16.20
CA MET A 58 -15.46 29.03 16.99
C MET A 58 -16.62 28.08 16.61
N SER A 59 -17.53 28.52 15.73
CA SER A 59 -18.65 27.71 15.26
C SER A 59 -18.87 27.86 13.76
N LEU A 60 -19.53 26.86 13.15
CA LEU A 60 -19.96 26.91 11.75
C LEU A 60 -20.98 28.03 11.47
N SER A 61 -21.68 28.51 12.49
CA SER A 61 -22.65 29.61 12.39
C SER A 61 -22.03 31.00 12.55
N THR A 62 -20.81 31.07 13.09
CA THR A 62 -20.03 32.29 13.29
C THR A 62 -18.60 32.15 12.74
N PRO A 63 -18.41 31.70 11.49
CA PRO A 63 -17.07 31.51 10.95
C PRO A 63 -16.42 32.87 10.65
N TRP A 64 -15.09 32.90 10.66
CA TRP A 64 -14.35 34.00 10.03
C TRP A 64 -14.57 34.00 8.53
N ARG A 65 -14.37 35.16 7.89
CA ARG A 65 -14.50 35.27 6.43
C ARG A 65 -13.23 34.84 5.71
N THR A 66 -12.07 35.18 6.26
CA THR A 66 -10.79 35.07 5.56
C THR A 66 -9.85 34.05 6.21
N ILE A 67 -9.08 33.37 5.38
CA ILE A 67 -8.01 32.47 5.82
C ILE A 67 -6.90 33.31 6.48
N GLN A 68 -6.64 34.52 5.97
CA GLN A 68 -5.65 35.42 6.54
C GLN A 68 -6.01 35.84 7.97
N LYS A 69 -7.30 36.03 8.31
CA LYS A 69 -7.74 36.26 9.69
C LYS A 69 -7.32 35.10 10.59
N ALA A 70 -7.52 33.87 10.15
CA ALA A 70 -7.08 32.69 10.90
C ALA A 70 -5.56 32.62 11.05
N MET A 71 -4.80 32.86 9.97
CA MET A 71 -3.32 32.87 9.98
C MET A 71 -2.69 33.98 10.83
N ASN A 72 -3.48 34.95 11.29
CA ASN A 72 -3.06 35.98 12.23
C ASN A 72 -3.47 35.69 13.68
N THR A 73 -4.36 34.73 13.92
CA THR A 73 -5.09 34.59 15.19
C THR A 73 -4.88 33.24 15.88
N ALA A 74 -4.78 32.13 15.12
CA ALA A 74 -4.70 30.79 15.69
C ALA A 74 -3.50 30.62 16.64
N ALA A 75 -3.70 29.86 17.71
CA ALA A 75 -2.71 29.58 18.75
C ALA A 75 -2.18 28.13 18.63
N PRO A 76 -1.02 27.80 19.24
CA PRO A 76 -0.46 26.45 19.20
C PRO A 76 -1.45 25.34 19.57
N GLY A 77 -1.54 24.32 18.74
CA GLY A 77 -2.47 23.19 18.89
C GLY A 77 -3.83 23.39 18.23
N ASP A 78 -4.18 24.61 17.84
CA ASP A 78 -5.47 24.90 17.22
C ASP A 78 -5.60 24.28 15.82
N THR A 79 -6.85 23.95 15.45
CA THR A 79 -7.21 23.49 14.11
C THR A 79 -8.18 24.48 13.47
N VAL A 80 -7.87 24.96 12.27
CA VAL A 80 -8.70 25.85 11.47
C VAL A 80 -9.27 25.05 10.31
N ASN A 81 -10.58 24.82 10.35
CA ASN A 81 -11.36 24.18 9.29
C ASN A 81 -11.90 25.22 8.30
N ILE A 82 -11.39 25.17 7.07
CA ILE A 82 -11.76 26.11 6.01
C ILE A 82 -12.85 25.47 5.15
N ARG A 83 -14.02 26.09 5.08
CA ARG A 83 -15.15 25.65 4.28
C ARG A 83 -14.87 25.80 2.79
N GLY A 84 -15.48 24.93 2.00
CA GLY A 84 -15.36 24.93 0.55
C GLY A 84 -15.81 26.26 -0.05
N GLY A 85 -15.11 26.67 -1.09
CA GLY A 85 -15.34 27.94 -1.75
C GLY A 85 -14.08 28.52 -2.37
N THR A 86 -14.26 29.66 -3.05
CA THR A 86 -13.17 30.39 -3.68
C THR A 86 -12.76 31.58 -2.82
N TYR A 87 -11.48 31.61 -2.47
CA TYR A 87 -10.80 32.65 -1.72
C TYR A 87 -9.81 33.35 -2.65
N THR A 88 -9.65 34.67 -2.53
CA THR A 88 -8.82 35.47 -3.46
C THR A 88 -7.62 36.12 -2.79
N GLU A 89 -7.33 35.72 -1.56
CA GLU A 89 -6.34 36.34 -0.69
C GLU A 89 -4.95 35.71 -0.88
N ARG A 90 -3.93 36.57 -1.00
CA ARG A 90 -2.55 36.15 -0.75
C ARG A 90 -2.35 35.99 0.75
N LEU A 91 -1.65 34.94 1.15
CA LEU A 91 -1.49 34.53 2.53
C LEU A 91 -0.11 34.87 3.08
N ASN A 92 -0.06 35.39 4.30
CA ASN A 92 1.14 35.53 5.09
C ASN A 92 0.92 34.90 6.47
N LEU A 93 1.69 33.88 6.80
CA LEU A 93 1.58 33.17 8.07
C LEU A 93 2.11 34.05 9.22
N GLY A 94 1.20 34.50 10.08
CA GLY A 94 1.50 35.38 11.22
C GLY A 94 1.83 34.63 12.51
N VAL A 95 1.50 33.34 12.61
CA VAL A 95 1.51 32.55 13.84
C VAL A 95 2.46 31.35 13.78
N SER A 96 2.96 30.94 14.94
CA SER A 96 3.74 29.71 15.10
C SER A 96 3.06 28.80 16.12
N GLY A 97 3.11 27.49 15.89
CA GLY A 97 2.82 26.50 16.91
C GLY A 97 3.99 26.28 17.85
N THR A 98 3.97 25.15 18.55
CA THR A 98 5.07 24.68 19.39
C THR A 98 5.29 23.18 19.20
N ALA A 99 6.43 22.64 19.63
CA ALA A 99 6.67 21.19 19.62
C ALA A 99 5.50 20.42 20.26
N GLY A 100 4.98 19.42 19.54
CA GLY A 100 3.80 18.63 19.94
C GLY A 100 2.43 19.31 19.76
N ASN A 101 2.37 20.63 19.50
CA ASN A 101 1.15 21.40 19.33
C ASN A 101 1.20 22.24 18.04
N TYR A 102 1.09 21.56 16.90
CA TYR A 102 1.05 22.21 15.60
C TYR A 102 -0.24 23.01 15.45
N ILE A 103 -0.15 24.17 14.79
CA ILE A 103 -1.34 24.83 14.25
C ILE A 103 -1.68 24.16 12.93
N THR A 104 -2.92 23.72 12.76
CA THR A 104 -3.35 23.02 11.53
C THR A 104 -4.35 23.87 10.76
N PHE A 105 -4.02 24.25 9.53
CA PHE A 105 -4.94 24.84 8.56
C PHE A 105 -5.34 23.76 7.57
N GLN A 106 -6.62 23.44 7.51
CA GLN A 106 -7.13 22.37 6.66
C GLN A 106 -8.46 22.75 6.03
N ASN A 107 -8.79 22.15 4.90
CA ASN A 107 -10.16 22.17 4.43
C ASN A 107 -11.09 21.36 5.36
N TYR A 108 -12.35 21.74 5.40
CA TYR A 108 -13.33 21.13 6.29
C TYR A 108 -13.65 19.70 5.85
N GLY A 109 -13.55 18.73 6.77
CA GLY A 109 -13.74 17.31 6.46
C GLY A 109 -12.49 16.58 5.95
N PHE A 110 -11.30 17.20 6.05
CA PHE A 110 -10.02 16.56 5.72
C PHE A 110 -9.77 15.27 6.53
N ASN A 111 -9.26 14.21 5.88
CA ASN A 111 -9.07 12.89 6.52
C ASN A 111 -7.67 12.26 6.32
N ASN A 112 -6.64 13.09 6.18
CA ASN A 112 -5.25 12.66 5.93
C ASN A 112 -5.05 11.90 4.62
N ALA A 113 -5.85 12.21 3.59
CA ALA A 113 -5.65 11.74 2.23
C ALA A 113 -5.91 12.87 1.20
N ARG A 114 -5.31 12.74 0.01
CA ARG A 114 -5.52 13.68 -1.10
C ARG A 114 -7.00 13.71 -1.50
N ASP A 115 -7.49 14.88 -1.88
CA ASP A 115 -8.84 15.09 -2.43
C ASP A 115 -9.97 14.67 -1.50
N THR A 116 -9.80 14.95 -0.22
CA THR A 116 -10.79 14.68 0.83
C THR A 116 -11.23 15.96 1.49
N GLY A 117 -12.47 16.01 1.98
CA GLY A 117 -13.09 17.22 2.52
C GLY A 117 -13.66 18.16 1.45
N GLU A 118 -14.13 19.33 1.89
CA GLU A 118 -14.68 20.35 1.01
C GLU A 118 -13.59 21.00 0.15
N THR A 119 -13.89 21.36 -1.10
CA THR A 119 -12.91 21.96 -2.01
C THR A 119 -12.66 23.43 -1.68
N VAL A 120 -11.47 23.73 -1.15
CA VAL A 120 -11.01 25.09 -0.87
C VAL A 120 -10.07 25.55 -1.96
N ILE A 121 -10.44 26.61 -2.68
CA ILE A 121 -9.68 27.14 -3.82
C ILE A 121 -9.21 28.55 -3.50
N LEU A 122 -7.91 28.74 -3.36
CA LEU A 122 -7.27 30.04 -3.44
C LEU A 122 -7.00 30.37 -4.92
N ASP A 123 -7.86 31.20 -5.50
CA ASP A 123 -7.81 31.59 -6.91
C ASP A 123 -7.30 33.02 -7.07
N TYR A 124 -6.20 33.17 -7.80
CA TYR A 124 -5.50 34.44 -7.96
C TYR A 124 -5.83 35.18 -9.26
N THR A 125 -6.81 34.70 -10.04
CA THR A 125 -7.21 35.33 -11.31
C THR A 125 -7.55 36.82 -11.15
N SER A 126 -8.18 37.20 -10.03
CA SER A 126 -8.55 38.60 -9.77
C SER A 126 -7.35 39.53 -9.56
N LEU A 127 -6.15 39.00 -9.31
CA LEU A 127 -4.93 39.80 -9.21
C LEU A 127 -4.41 40.23 -10.60
N GLY A 128 -4.88 39.60 -11.68
CA GLY A 128 -4.32 39.80 -13.01
C GLY A 128 -2.85 39.40 -13.06
N THR A 129 -2.01 40.18 -13.73
CA THR A 129 -0.56 39.96 -13.79
C THR A 129 0.15 40.62 -12.61
N VAL A 130 0.82 39.83 -11.79
CA VAL A 130 1.54 40.27 -10.60
C VAL A 130 3.01 40.57 -10.93
N THR A 131 3.48 41.75 -10.53
CA THR A 131 4.87 42.21 -10.74
C THR A 131 5.53 42.72 -9.46
N ASP A 132 4.84 42.62 -8.32
CA ASP A 132 5.29 43.21 -7.05
C ASP A 132 6.24 42.29 -6.25
N GLY A 133 6.49 41.07 -6.75
CA GLY A 133 7.37 40.09 -6.10
C GLY A 133 6.80 39.48 -4.82
N VAL A 134 5.53 39.75 -4.48
CA VAL A 134 4.90 39.27 -3.25
C VAL A 134 4.24 37.91 -3.51
N PRO A 135 4.67 36.83 -2.85
CA PRO A 135 4.16 35.47 -3.07
C PRO A 135 2.68 35.32 -2.70
N TYR A 136 2.02 34.28 -3.24
CA TYR A 136 0.68 33.88 -2.83
C TYR A 136 0.64 33.24 -1.44
N LEU A 137 1.77 32.67 -0.98
CA LEU A 137 1.94 32.17 0.38
C LEU A 137 3.33 32.53 0.91
N LYS A 138 3.39 33.26 2.03
CA LYS A 138 4.63 33.62 2.72
C LYS A 138 4.70 33.02 4.12
N ILE A 139 5.77 32.29 4.40
CA ILE A 139 6.10 31.71 5.70
C ILE A 139 7.51 32.20 6.05
N ASN A 140 7.62 33.15 6.97
CA ASN A 140 8.90 33.78 7.33
C ASN A 140 9.11 33.77 8.84
N ASN A 141 10.17 33.09 9.28
CA ASN A 141 10.50 32.88 10.68
C ASN A 141 9.29 32.37 11.48
N LYS A 142 8.68 31.28 10.99
CA LYS A 142 7.51 30.62 11.58
C LYS A 142 7.77 29.13 11.74
N SER A 143 7.10 28.51 12.72
CA SER A 143 7.37 27.12 13.05
C SER A 143 6.16 26.34 13.53
N TYR A 144 6.21 25.01 13.40
CA TYR A 144 5.18 24.06 13.88
C TYR A 144 3.79 24.36 13.33
N VAL A 145 3.68 24.40 11.99
CA VAL A 145 2.42 24.67 11.29
C VAL A 145 2.21 23.63 10.19
N ARG A 146 0.97 23.15 10.09
CA ARG A 146 0.50 22.26 9.03
C ARG A 146 -0.50 23.01 8.14
N ILE A 147 -0.29 22.96 6.82
CA ILE A 147 -1.21 23.47 5.81
C ILE A 147 -1.58 22.30 4.90
N GLN A 148 -2.86 21.97 4.83
CA GLN A 148 -3.30 20.76 4.14
C GLN A 148 -4.64 20.84 3.42
N GLY A 149 -4.76 20.07 2.33
CA GLY A 149 -6.00 19.92 1.57
C GLY A 149 -6.47 21.20 0.87
N LEU A 150 -5.59 22.17 0.63
CA LEU A 150 -5.92 23.44 -0.03
C LEU A 150 -5.48 23.43 -1.50
N THR A 151 -6.22 24.11 -2.36
CA THR A 151 -5.83 24.34 -3.76
C THR A 151 -5.38 25.78 -3.96
N PHE A 152 -4.18 25.99 -4.51
CA PHE A 152 -3.62 27.27 -4.92
C PHE A 152 -3.57 27.31 -6.44
N GLN A 153 -4.22 28.28 -7.09
CA GLN A 153 -4.29 28.29 -8.55
C GLN A 153 -4.35 29.66 -9.23
N ASN A 154 -4.02 29.66 -10.52
CA ASN A 154 -4.17 30.81 -11.43
C ASN A 154 -3.35 32.04 -11.02
N TYR A 155 -2.17 31.82 -10.42
CA TYR A 155 -1.25 32.90 -10.06
C TYR A 155 -0.37 33.27 -11.26
N ASN A 156 -0.64 34.44 -11.84
CA ASN A 156 0.05 34.92 -13.03
C ASN A 156 1.04 36.03 -12.66
N VAL A 157 2.32 35.85 -12.99
CA VAL A 157 3.38 36.81 -12.72
C VAL A 157 4.06 37.30 -14.00
N LEU A 158 4.79 38.40 -13.88
CA LEU A 158 5.69 38.90 -14.92
C LEU A 158 6.97 39.47 -14.26
N GLY A 159 8.13 39.15 -14.86
CA GLY A 159 9.44 39.63 -14.42
C GLY A 159 10.35 38.52 -13.89
N ALA A 160 11.58 38.92 -13.55
CA ALA A 160 12.62 38.03 -13.04
C ALA A 160 12.39 37.67 -11.56
N MET A 161 12.78 36.46 -11.18
CA MET A 161 12.83 35.95 -9.79
C MET A 161 11.53 36.19 -9.00
N GLN A 162 10.39 36.02 -9.66
CA GLN A 162 9.09 36.04 -9.02
C GLN A 162 8.93 34.78 -8.16
N ARG A 163 8.10 34.86 -7.11
CA ARG A 163 7.89 33.75 -6.16
C ARG A 163 6.41 33.41 -6.06
N GLY A 164 6.09 32.12 -6.05
CA GLY A 164 4.75 31.62 -5.77
C GLY A 164 4.52 31.45 -4.26
N GLY A 165 4.99 30.35 -3.67
CA GLY A 165 5.13 30.13 -2.23
C GLY A 165 6.58 30.39 -1.77
N HIS A 166 6.77 30.87 -0.54
CA HIS A 166 8.10 31.15 0.02
C HIS A 166 8.19 30.80 1.51
N ILE A 167 9.03 29.83 1.86
CA ILE A 167 9.38 29.44 3.24
C ILE A 167 10.81 29.92 3.52
N THR A 168 10.99 30.79 4.50
CA THR A 168 12.25 31.53 4.67
C THR A 168 12.52 31.95 6.12
N GLY A 169 13.69 32.53 6.35
CA GLY A 169 14.05 33.20 7.60
C GLY A 169 14.12 32.28 8.81
N GLY A 170 14.68 31.08 8.64
CA GLY A 170 14.77 30.08 9.72
C GLY A 170 13.43 29.43 10.07
N SER A 171 12.48 29.39 9.14
CA SER A 171 11.21 28.69 9.37
C SER A 171 11.45 27.19 9.50
N HIS A 172 10.78 26.53 10.45
CA HIS A 172 11.02 25.11 10.68
C HIS A 172 9.83 24.31 11.20
N HIS A 173 9.84 22.99 11.02
CA HIS A 173 8.69 22.14 11.39
C HIS A 173 7.42 22.59 10.67
N ILE A 174 7.55 22.83 9.36
CA ILE A 174 6.45 23.23 8.49
C ILE A 174 6.04 22.02 7.68
N GLU A 175 4.75 21.69 7.72
CA GLU A 175 4.17 20.56 7.00
C GLU A 175 3.20 21.08 5.94
N PHE A 176 3.49 20.79 4.68
CA PHE A 176 2.67 21.13 3.53
C PHE A 176 2.16 19.83 2.90
N GLN A 177 0.90 19.48 3.17
CA GLN A 177 0.40 18.13 2.89
C GLN A 177 -0.86 18.11 2.02
N TYR A 178 -0.90 17.24 1.02
CA TYR A 178 -2.10 16.97 0.22
C TYR A 178 -2.74 18.22 -0.41
N ASN A 179 -1.95 19.26 -0.66
CA ASN A 179 -2.39 20.47 -1.34
C ASN A 179 -2.28 20.29 -2.86
N LYS A 180 -2.94 21.20 -3.58
CA LYS A 180 -2.78 21.35 -5.03
C LYS A 180 -2.19 22.71 -5.35
N ILE A 181 -1.17 22.76 -6.20
CA ILE A 181 -0.58 23.99 -6.73
C ILE A 181 -0.63 23.92 -8.24
N LEU A 182 -1.60 24.60 -8.84
CA LEU A 182 -1.95 24.41 -10.24
C LEU A 182 -1.92 25.72 -11.02
N LYS A 183 -1.48 25.70 -12.28
CA LYS A 183 -1.61 26.84 -13.21
C LYS A 183 -0.95 28.11 -12.68
N ILE A 184 0.27 27.97 -12.18
CA ILE A 184 1.09 29.10 -11.75
C ILE A 184 2.03 29.45 -12.90
N GLN A 185 1.96 30.69 -13.39
CA GLN A 185 2.53 31.05 -14.68
C GLN A 185 3.32 32.36 -14.63
N ASN A 186 4.49 32.38 -15.26
CA ASN A 186 5.21 33.59 -15.63
C ASN A 186 5.01 33.86 -17.12
N ASN A 187 4.16 34.84 -17.42
CA ASN A 187 3.74 35.15 -18.79
C ASN A 187 4.71 36.07 -19.55
N GLY A 188 5.93 36.21 -19.05
CA GLY A 188 6.98 36.95 -19.72
C GLY A 188 7.53 36.27 -20.97
N ALA A 189 8.36 36.99 -21.72
CA ALA A 189 9.07 36.42 -22.86
C ALA A 189 10.13 35.40 -22.40
N TRP A 190 10.40 34.41 -23.25
CA TRP A 190 11.43 33.39 -23.05
C TRP A 190 12.79 33.88 -23.57
N ASP A 191 13.31 34.93 -22.93
CA ASP A 191 14.59 35.57 -23.30
C ASP A 191 15.57 35.69 -22.11
N GLY A 192 15.27 35.00 -21.01
CA GLY A 192 16.07 35.01 -19.77
C GLY A 192 15.80 36.22 -18.85
N THR A 193 14.86 37.11 -19.19
CA THR A 193 14.51 38.26 -18.35
C THR A 193 13.37 37.97 -17.36
N ASN A 194 12.81 36.78 -17.41
CA ASN A 194 11.69 36.33 -16.61
C ASN A 194 12.04 34.98 -15.99
N ALA A 195 11.62 34.76 -14.74
CA ALA A 195 11.77 33.50 -14.03
C ALA A 195 10.81 33.48 -12.83
N LEU A 196 10.12 32.36 -12.64
CA LEU A 196 9.27 32.08 -11.48
C LEU A 196 9.85 30.91 -10.70
N LEU A 197 10.12 31.16 -9.42
CA LEU A 197 10.44 30.18 -8.40
C LEU A 197 9.12 29.83 -7.72
N ASN A 198 8.36 28.88 -8.26
CA ASN A 198 6.98 28.67 -7.85
C ASN A 198 6.90 28.31 -6.36
N PHE A 199 7.82 27.52 -5.83
CA PHE A 199 7.91 27.30 -4.39
C PHE A 199 9.36 27.33 -3.92
N TRP A 200 9.74 28.32 -3.12
CA TRP A 200 11.12 28.51 -2.69
C TRP A 200 11.29 28.30 -1.18
N ILE A 201 12.29 27.51 -0.78
CA ILE A 201 12.70 27.27 0.60
C ILE A 201 14.16 27.72 0.76
N ASP A 202 14.42 28.71 1.61
CA ASP A 202 15.77 29.29 1.77
C ASP A 202 16.05 29.86 3.18
N GLN A 203 17.20 30.52 3.31
CA GLN A 203 17.60 31.33 4.48
C GLN A 203 17.49 30.60 5.82
N GLY A 204 18.14 29.44 5.92
CA GLY A 204 18.25 28.71 7.17
C GLY A 204 17.00 27.94 7.57
N SER A 205 16.00 27.82 6.68
CA SER A 205 14.81 27.02 6.96
C SER A 205 15.16 25.54 7.07
N HIS A 206 14.54 24.81 8.00
CA HIS A 206 14.84 23.39 8.22
C HIS A 206 13.66 22.57 8.74
N ASP A 207 13.71 21.24 8.66
CA ASP A 207 12.61 20.36 9.08
C ASP A 207 11.28 20.71 8.38
N VAL A 208 11.31 20.82 7.05
CA VAL A 208 10.13 21.12 6.22
C VAL A 208 9.72 19.85 5.47
N LEU A 209 8.42 19.53 5.50
CA LEU A 209 7.84 18.37 4.84
C LEU A 209 6.86 18.80 3.75
N PHE A 210 7.13 18.38 2.52
CA PHE A 210 6.18 18.39 1.40
C PHE A 210 5.70 16.97 1.15
N TYR A 211 4.44 16.70 1.49
CA TYR A 211 3.89 15.34 1.43
C TYR A 211 2.60 15.25 0.62
N GLY A 212 2.49 14.33 -0.33
CA GLY A 212 1.19 14.03 -0.96
C GLY A 212 0.63 15.11 -1.88
N ASN A 213 1.38 16.18 -2.15
CA ASN A 213 0.89 17.35 -2.90
C ASN A 213 0.85 17.09 -4.42
N GLU A 214 -0.09 17.72 -5.09
CA GLU A 214 -0.15 17.83 -6.55
C GLU A 214 0.42 19.18 -6.96
N ILE A 215 1.38 19.18 -7.88
CA ILE A 215 1.98 20.41 -8.40
C ILE A 215 2.04 20.28 -9.91
N GLY A 216 1.33 21.14 -10.63
CA GLY A 216 1.35 21.01 -12.08
C GLY A 216 0.77 22.16 -12.87
N GLU A 217 0.92 22.05 -14.19
CA GLU A 217 0.65 23.15 -15.12
C GLU A 217 1.46 24.40 -14.76
N ILE A 218 2.73 24.21 -14.39
CA ILE A 218 3.62 25.29 -13.98
C ILE A 218 4.37 25.82 -15.19
N HIS A 219 4.19 27.11 -15.45
CA HIS A 219 4.95 27.82 -16.45
C HIS A 219 5.94 28.74 -15.74
N SER A 220 7.13 28.24 -15.45
CA SER A 220 8.15 28.98 -14.68
C SER A 220 8.91 29.99 -15.54
N ASN A 221 9.03 29.76 -16.86
CA ASN A 221 9.82 30.55 -17.79
C ASN A 221 11.29 30.65 -17.34
N TYR A 222 12.09 29.60 -17.54
CA TYR A 222 13.47 29.43 -17.05
C TYR A 222 13.66 29.33 -15.52
N GLY A 223 12.61 29.49 -14.72
CA GLY A 223 12.69 29.24 -13.27
C GLY A 223 12.43 27.78 -12.90
N GLU A 224 12.03 27.53 -11.66
CA GLU A 224 11.79 26.17 -11.15
C GLU A 224 10.44 26.03 -10.44
N THR A 225 9.91 24.81 -10.46
CA THR A 225 8.65 24.47 -9.80
C THR A 225 8.81 24.46 -8.29
N MET A 226 9.92 23.90 -7.79
CA MET A 226 10.31 23.95 -6.40
C MET A 226 11.83 24.08 -6.26
N THR A 227 12.27 25.04 -5.45
CA THR A 227 13.68 25.39 -5.24
C THR A 227 14.00 25.32 -3.75
N ILE A 228 15.06 24.61 -3.39
CA ILE A 228 15.59 24.49 -2.03
C ILE A 228 17.02 25.00 -2.07
N ALA A 229 17.28 26.10 -1.37
CA ALA A 229 18.47 26.91 -1.61
C ALA A 229 19.26 27.19 -0.35
N ASN A 230 20.57 27.39 -0.55
CA ASN A 230 21.57 27.84 0.40
C ASN A 230 22.07 26.75 1.37
N ASP A 231 23.34 26.88 1.76
CA ASP A 231 24.07 25.99 2.67
C ASP A 231 23.57 25.95 4.11
N THR A 232 22.72 26.89 4.48
CA THR A 232 22.07 26.95 5.80
C THR A 232 20.72 26.24 5.84
N THR A 233 20.12 25.94 4.69
CA THR A 233 18.84 25.23 4.58
C THR A 233 19.10 23.72 4.62
N THR A 234 18.38 23.00 5.48
CA THR A 234 18.67 21.57 5.73
C THR A 234 17.44 20.79 6.19
N ASN A 235 17.52 19.46 6.28
CA ASN A 235 16.43 18.60 6.76
C ASN A 235 15.10 18.83 6.01
N ILE A 236 15.14 18.87 4.68
CA ILE A 236 13.94 19.05 3.86
C ILE A 236 13.51 17.70 3.31
N THR A 237 12.24 17.35 3.46
CA THR A 237 11.67 16.10 2.94
C THR A 237 10.60 16.39 1.90
N ILE A 238 10.76 15.84 0.70
CA ILE A 238 9.82 15.93 -0.41
C ILE A 238 9.41 14.50 -0.74
N GLU A 239 8.19 14.13 -0.32
CA GLU A 239 7.75 12.75 -0.32
C GLU A 239 6.33 12.55 -0.86
N ASN A 240 6.13 11.48 -1.64
CA ASN A 240 4.80 11.09 -2.12
C ASN A 240 4.07 12.18 -2.92
N ASN A 241 4.79 13.10 -3.56
CA ASN A 241 4.19 14.17 -4.36
C ASN A 241 4.01 13.73 -5.81
N TYR A 242 3.02 14.33 -6.47
CA TYR A 242 2.78 14.20 -7.90
C TYR A 242 3.13 15.55 -8.56
N ILE A 243 4.15 15.57 -9.42
CA ILE A 243 4.57 16.79 -10.11
C ILE A 243 4.46 16.58 -11.62
N HIS A 244 3.74 17.45 -12.33
CA HIS A 244 3.49 17.22 -13.75
C HIS A 244 3.32 18.50 -14.57
N ASP A 245 3.55 18.40 -15.88
CA ASP A 245 3.38 19.50 -16.84
C ASP A 245 4.08 20.79 -16.42
N THR A 246 5.39 20.70 -16.21
CA THR A 246 6.21 21.87 -15.86
C THR A 246 7.14 22.18 -17.03
N ASP A 247 7.28 23.45 -17.40
CA ASP A 247 8.09 23.83 -18.57
C ASP A 247 9.60 23.74 -18.34
N ALA A 248 10.05 23.80 -17.07
CA ALA A 248 11.46 23.75 -16.67
C ALA A 248 11.71 22.78 -15.49
N ILE A 249 12.65 23.10 -14.58
CA ILE A 249 13.10 22.21 -13.49
C ILE A 249 11.95 21.97 -12.50
N ALA A 250 11.76 20.70 -12.10
CA ALA A 250 10.71 20.35 -11.14
C ALA A 250 11.16 20.52 -9.68
N ILE A 251 12.28 19.89 -9.31
CA ILE A 251 12.87 19.99 -7.96
C ILE A 251 14.33 20.39 -8.11
N ASP A 252 14.69 21.53 -7.54
CA ASP A 252 16.04 22.07 -7.55
C ASP A 252 16.63 22.16 -6.14
N MET A 253 17.78 21.52 -5.93
CA MET A 253 18.55 21.53 -4.68
C MET A 253 19.84 22.30 -4.91
N ALA A 254 19.79 23.61 -4.67
CA ALA A 254 20.76 24.56 -5.17
C ALA A 254 21.59 25.25 -4.07
N TRP A 255 22.72 25.84 -4.49
CA TRP A 255 23.57 26.74 -3.68
C TRP A 255 24.05 26.14 -2.34
N GLY A 256 24.46 24.87 -2.33
CA GLY A 256 25.09 24.25 -1.16
C GLY A 256 24.14 23.63 -0.14
N VAL A 257 22.83 23.58 -0.43
CA VAL A 257 21.83 22.91 0.41
C VAL A 257 22.25 21.47 0.71
N ASN A 258 21.96 21.01 1.93
CA ASN A 258 22.33 19.69 2.38
C ASN A 258 21.30 19.00 3.26
N ASN A 259 21.33 17.66 3.30
CA ASN A 259 20.36 16.82 3.99
C ASN A 259 18.91 17.02 3.50
N VAL A 260 18.75 17.06 2.18
CA VAL A 260 17.46 16.99 1.50
C VAL A 260 17.17 15.54 1.14
N THR A 261 15.95 15.08 1.45
CA THR A 261 15.44 13.77 1.04
C THR A 261 14.30 13.97 0.04
N VAL A 262 14.50 13.46 -1.19
CA VAL A 262 13.49 13.43 -2.24
C VAL A 262 13.12 11.97 -2.46
N ARG A 263 11.91 11.56 -2.08
CA ARG A 263 11.52 10.15 -2.16
C ARG A 263 10.10 9.85 -2.55
N ASN A 264 9.87 8.70 -3.18
CA ASN A 264 8.53 8.21 -3.53
C ASN A 264 7.69 9.21 -4.35
N ASN A 265 8.31 10.15 -5.07
CA ASN A 265 7.57 11.10 -5.88
C ASN A 265 7.34 10.52 -7.29
N TYR A 266 6.19 10.83 -7.87
CA TYR A 266 5.89 10.59 -9.28
C TYR A 266 5.99 11.90 -10.05
N LEU A 267 6.86 11.96 -11.05
CA LEU A 267 7.07 13.14 -11.87
C LEU A 267 6.84 12.80 -13.34
N GLU A 268 6.05 13.60 -14.06
CA GLU A 268 5.89 13.38 -15.49
C GLU A 268 5.77 14.64 -16.35
N TYR A 269 6.19 14.54 -17.61
CA TYR A 269 6.16 15.65 -18.57
C TYR A 269 6.92 16.88 -18.07
N ILE A 270 8.16 16.66 -17.63
CA ILE A 270 9.01 17.70 -17.08
C ILE A 270 9.90 18.27 -18.18
N SER A 271 9.68 19.54 -18.52
CA SER A 271 10.25 20.23 -19.68
C SER A 271 9.82 19.63 -21.04
N VAL A 272 8.92 18.65 -21.05
CA VAL A 272 8.34 18.00 -22.22
C VAL A 272 6.85 18.32 -22.33
N LYS A 273 6.34 18.61 -23.53
CA LYS A 273 4.92 18.84 -23.78
C LYS A 273 4.18 17.52 -23.97
N ARG A 274 3.01 17.40 -23.36
CA ARG A 274 2.10 16.25 -23.58
C ARG A 274 1.63 16.11 -25.03
N SER A 275 1.29 17.22 -25.70
CA SER A 275 0.58 17.21 -26.99
C SER A 275 1.38 16.64 -28.16
N ASP A 276 2.69 16.88 -28.19
CA ASP A 276 3.55 16.51 -29.32
C ASP A 276 4.91 15.93 -28.87
N GLY A 277 5.14 15.80 -27.56
CA GLY A 277 6.41 15.34 -27.01
C GLY A 277 7.58 16.31 -27.22
N SER A 278 7.35 17.50 -27.80
CA SER A 278 8.40 18.49 -27.98
C SER A 278 8.76 19.14 -26.64
N TYR A 279 10.00 19.60 -26.51
CA TYR A 279 10.39 20.38 -25.33
C TYR A 279 9.65 21.73 -25.30
N TRP A 280 9.39 22.23 -24.09
CA TRP A 280 8.84 23.57 -23.92
C TRP A 280 9.75 24.64 -24.50
N TYR A 281 11.06 24.44 -24.40
CA TYR A 281 12.09 25.29 -25.00
C TYR A 281 13.22 24.45 -25.62
N ASN A 282 14.06 25.04 -26.46
CA ASN A 282 15.10 24.32 -27.22
C ASN A 282 16.21 23.67 -26.37
N SER A 283 16.12 23.72 -25.04
CA SER A 283 17.06 23.07 -24.12
C SER A 283 16.24 22.27 -23.09
N PRO A 284 16.41 20.96 -22.96
CA PRO A 284 15.70 20.19 -21.93
C PRO A 284 16.14 20.58 -20.51
N ALA A 285 15.20 20.62 -19.56
CA ALA A 285 15.47 20.79 -18.12
C ALA A 285 15.60 19.46 -17.37
N THR A 286 16.14 19.50 -16.16
CA THR A 286 16.19 18.34 -15.25
C THR A 286 14.94 18.25 -14.38
N ALA A 287 14.39 17.06 -14.16
CA ALA A 287 13.29 16.84 -13.24
C ALA A 287 13.73 16.96 -11.77
N ILE A 288 14.72 16.18 -11.34
CA ILE A 288 15.32 16.33 -10.00
C ILE A 288 16.78 16.72 -10.15
N TYR A 289 17.06 17.99 -9.86
CA TYR A 289 18.36 18.62 -10.03
C TYR A 289 19.03 18.87 -8.68
N ASN A 290 20.19 18.24 -8.45
CA ASN A 290 21.11 18.65 -7.40
C ASN A 290 22.17 19.59 -8.00
N ASP A 291 21.94 20.90 -7.88
CA ASP A 291 22.73 21.98 -8.47
C ASP A 291 23.68 22.64 -7.44
N GLY A 292 24.81 22.00 -7.17
CA GLY A 292 25.73 22.45 -6.11
C GLY A 292 25.29 22.11 -4.68
N GLY A 293 24.22 21.33 -4.48
CA GLY A 293 23.87 20.71 -3.20
C GLY A 293 24.80 19.56 -2.81
N ASN A 294 24.79 19.15 -1.54
CA ASN A 294 25.61 18.05 -1.01
C ASN A 294 24.87 17.21 0.04
N SER A 295 25.30 15.99 0.32
CA SER A 295 24.67 15.13 1.36
C SER A 295 23.16 14.91 1.17
N ASN A 296 22.68 14.81 -0.08
CA ASN A 296 21.26 14.66 -0.40
C ASN A 296 20.93 13.23 -0.84
N LEU A 297 19.72 12.77 -0.49
CA LEU A 297 19.20 11.44 -0.80
C LEU A 297 18.03 11.55 -1.78
N ILE A 298 18.16 10.89 -2.92
CA ILE A 298 17.14 10.77 -3.95
C ILE A 298 16.79 9.29 -4.08
N GLU A 299 15.65 8.87 -3.55
CA GLU A 299 15.29 7.45 -3.51
C GLU A 299 13.85 7.14 -3.93
N ARG A 300 13.63 6.03 -4.64
CA ARG A 300 12.27 5.55 -4.98
C ARG A 300 11.39 6.55 -5.73
N ASN A 301 11.99 7.47 -6.48
CA ASN A 301 11.24 8.37 -7.36
C ASN A 301 11.03 7.72 -8.72
N HIS A 302 9.89 7.98 -9.34
CA HIS A 302 9.56 7.54 -10.69
C HIS A 302 9.36 8.76 -11.57
N ILE A 303 10.18 8.86 -12.62
CA ILE A 303 10.15 9.96 -13.59
C ILE A 303 9.77 9.40 -14.97
N TYR A 304 8.70 9.93 -15.55
CA TYR A 304 8.23 9.59 -16.89
C TYR A 304 8.29 10.82 -17.81
N LYS A 305 9.00 10.72 -18.95
CA LYS A 305 9.12 11.80 -19.93
C LYS A 305 9.61 13.12 -19.35
N ALA A 306 10.89 13.16 -19.02
CA ALA A 306 11.60 14.38 -18.69
C ALA A 306 12.60 14.76 -19.78
N GLY A 307 13.07 16.01 -19.74
CA GLY A 307 14.34 16.37 -20.35
C GLY A 307 15.46 15.49 -19.79
N THR A 308 15.91 15.78 -18.58
CA THR A 308 16.81 14.88 -17.82
C THR A 308 16.07 14.39 -16.58
N GLY A 309 16.12 13.10 -16.26
CA GLY A 309 15.54 12.57 -15.02
C GLY A 309 16.26 13.13 -13.80
N PHE A 310 17.52 12.73 -13.64
CA PHE A 310 18.37 13.15 -12.53
C PHE A 310 19.62 13.90 -12.97
N SER A 311 20.01 14.92 -12.20
CA SER A 311 21.30 15.58 -12.36
C SER A 311 22.00 15.76 -11.02
N ALA A 312 23.28 15.39 -10.95
CA ALA A 312 24.22 15.84 -9.94
C ALA A 312 25.28 16.68 -10.64
N LEU A 313 25.01 17.98 -10.78
CA LEU A 313 25.89 18.89 -11.51
C LEU A 313 26.33 20.06 -10.64
N SER A 314 27.58 20.46 -10.86
CA SER A 314 28.10 21.73 -10.35
C SER A 314 28.18 22.72 -11.52
N GLU A 315 27.42 23.80 -11.43
CA GLU A 315 27.49 24.92 -12.37
C GLU A 315 28.62 25.91 -12.03
N PRO A 316 29.19 26.60 -13.02
CA PRO A 316 30.20 27.62 -12.79
C PRO A 316 29.75 28.67 -11.77
N GLY A 317 30.51 28.83 -10.69
CA GLY A 317 30.24 29.77 -9.61
C GLY A 317 29.39 29.20 -8.46
N LEU A 318 28.93 27.95 -8.57
CA LEU A 318 28.24 27.25 -7.49
C LEU A 318 29.19 26.37 -6.67
N PRO A 319 28.78 25.95 -5.45
CA PRO A 319 29.57 25.03 -4.64
C PRO A 319 29.82 23.67 -5.33
N ASN A 320 30.80 22.95 -4.81
CA ASN A 320 31.08 21.56 -5.21
C ASN A 320 29.88 20.66 -4.87
N VAL A 321 29.63 19.67 -5.74
CA VAL A 321 28.63 18.61 -5.49
C VAL A 321 29.32 17.38 -4.91
N TYR A 322 28.85 16.93 -3.75
CA TYR A 322 29.37 15.72 -3.13
C TYR A 322 28.39 15.01 -2.20
N ASP A 323 28.65 13.72 -1.95
CA ASP A 323 27.86 12.86 -1.05
C ASP A 323 26.38 12.78 -1.46
N ILE A 324 26.12 12.60 -2.76
CA ILE A 324 24.75 12.43 -3.29
C ILE A 324 24.45 10.96 -3.50
N MET A 325 23.29 10.51 -3.04
CA MET A 325 22.83 9.13 -3.23
C MET A 325 21.57 9.08 -4.08
N PHE A 326 21.64 8.36 -5.20
CA PHE A 326 20.51 7.97 -6.03
C PHE A 326 20.26 6.47 -5.84
N ARG A 327 19.11 6.07 -5.29
CA ARG A 327 18.79 4.64 -5.18
C ARG A 327 17.33 4.26 -5.44
N ASN A 328 17.12 3.06 -5.98
CA ASN A 328 15.78 2.50 -6.20
C ASN A 328 14.88 3.41 -7.04
N ASN A 329 15.43 4.28 -7.89
CA ASN A 329 14.63 5.18 -8.72
C ASN A 329 14.34 4.55 -10.08
N VAL A 330 13.26 5.00 -10.72
CA VAL A 330 12.91 4.69 -12.11
C VAL A 330 12.94 5.97 -12.93
N VAL A 331 13.64 5.97 -14.07
CA VAL A 331 13.53 7.02 -15.09
C VAL A 331 13.26 6.38 -16.43
N GLU A 332 12.22 6.84 -17.10
CA GLU A 332 11.84 6.29 -18.38
C GLU A 332 11.38 7.33 -19.41
N HIS A 333 11.53 6.98 -20.69
CA HIS A 333 11.07 7.77 -21.82
C HIS A 333 11.57 9.22 -21.82
N SER A 334 12.73 9.47 -21.21
CA SER A 334 13.32 10.80 -21.05
C SER A 334 14.48 10.98 -22.03
N ASN A 335 14.93 12.23 -22.26
CA ASN A 335 16.16 12.45 -23.04
C ASN A 335 17.34 11.77 -22.34
N VAL A 336 17.47 12.02 -21.03
CA VAL A 336 18.59 11.51 -20.25
C VAL A 336 18.06 10.90 -18.96
N GLY A 337 18.50 9.69 -18.63
CA GLY A 337 18.22 9.04 -17.35
C GLY A 337 18.87 9.79 -16.20
N ILE A 338 20.20 9.86 -16.22
CA ILE A 338 21.00 10.56 -15.20
C ILE A 338 22.23 11.27 -15.79
N THR A 339 22.53 12.47 -15.29
CA THR A 339 23.74 13.24 -15.65
C THR A 339 24.60 13.53 -14.40
N ILE A 340 25.92 13.30 -14.50
CA ILE A 340 26.88 13.59 -13.41
C ILE A 340 28.11 14.35 -13.94
N GLY A 341 28.54 15.41 -13.24
CA GLY A 341 29.76 16.19 -13.55
C GLY A 341 29.54 17.70 -13.55
N THR A 342 30.34 18.50 -14.26
CA THR A 342 30.14 19.96 -14.31
C THR A 342 29.41 20.42 -15.56
N TRP A 343 28.84 21.62 -15.49
CA TRP A 343 28.20 22.28 -16.64
C TRP A 343 29.24 22.84 -17.63
N TYR A 344 29.47 22.11 -18.72
CA TYR A 344 30.28 22.43 -19.92
C TYR A 344 31.78 22.75 -19.75
N SER A 345 32.26 23.20 -18.59
CA SER A 345 33.69 23.43 -18.31
C SER A 345 33.97 23.56 -16.80
N ASN A 346 35.22 23.82 -16.40
CA ASN A 346 35.65 23.88 -15.00
C ASN A 346 36.53 25.10 -14.69
N THR A 347 36.30 26.24 -15.35
CA THR A 347 37.18 27.41 -15.23
C THR A 347 37.26 28.00 -13.83
N ASP A 348 36.38 27.59 -12.91
CA ASP A 348 36.25 28.06 -11.54
C ASP A 348 36.77 27.09 -10.47
N GLY A 349 37.15 25.86 -10.84
CA GLY A 349 37.64 24.83 -9.92
C GLY A 349 36.57 23.97 -9.25
N SER A 350 35.32 24.03 -9.72
CA SER A 350 34.22 23.17 -9.28
C SER A 350 34.50 21.67 -9.53
N THR A 351 34.02 20.80 -8.63
CA THR A 351 34.22 19.34 -8.69
C THR A 351 32.98 18.57 -8.27
N VAL A 352 32.87 17.33 -8.78
CA VAL A 352 31.81 16.38 -8.44
C VAL A 352 32.43 15.09 -7.89
N SER A 353 32.06 14.71 -6.66
CA SER A 353 32.66 13.58 -5.95
C SER A 353 31.70 12.82 -5.05
N ASN A 354 32.03 11.58 -4.70
CA ASN A 354 31.25 10.74 -3.78
C ASN A 354 29.78 10.61 -4.17
N ILE A 355 29.52 10.43 -5.47
CA ILE A 355 28.16 10.22 -5.98
C ILE A 355 27.90 8.72 -6.04
N SER A 356 26.79 8.28 -5.47
CA SER A 356 26.41 6.88 -5.42
C SER A 356 25.12 6.66 -6.21
N ALA A 357 25.12 5.73 -7.15
CA ALA A 357 23.95 5.30 -7.90
C ALA A 357 23.75 3.79 -7.69
N PHE A 358 22.73 3.42 -6.92
CA PHE A 358 22.46 2.04 -6.51
C PHE A 358 21.07 1.57 -6.92
N ASN A 359 20.96 0.42 -7.58
CA ASN A 359 19.66 -0.21 -7.80
C ASN A 359 18.64 0.69 -8.51
N ASN A 360 19.06 1.54 -9.44
CA ASN A 360 18.13 2.35 -10.23
C ASN A 360 17.77 1.62 -11.54
N THR A 361 16.61 1.90 -12.10
CA THR A 361 16.17 1.42 -13.41
C THR A 361 16.04 2.60 -14.38
N PHE A 362 16.75 2.53 -15.51
CA PHE A 362 16.72 3.53 -16.58
C PHE A 362 16.26 2.87 -17.88
N TYR A 363 15.02 3.17 -18.30
CA TYR A 363 14.34 2.47 -19.38
C TYR A 363 13.94 3.38 -20.55
N GLN A 364 14.27 2.99 -21.78
CA GLN A 364 13.83 3.71 -23.00
C GLN A 364 14.12 5.22 -23.00
N ASN A 365 15.25 5.63 -22.44
CA ASN A 365 15.73 7.00 -22.55
C ASN A 365 16.58 7.17 -23.81
N ASP A 366 16.72 8.39 -24.33
CA ASP A 366 17.68 8.63 -25.43
C ASP A 366 19.11 8.35 -24.94
N TYR A 367 19.42 8.72 -23.70
CA TYR A 367 20.66 8.43 -23.00
C TYR A 367 20.36 7.81 -21.64
N GLY A 368 20.94 6.65 -21.33
CA GLY A 368 20.88 6.07 -19.98
C GLY A 368 21.67 6.93 -18.98
N VAL A 369 22.95 7.16 -19.27
CA VAL A 369 23.86 7.99 -18.46
C VAL A 369 24.61 9.00 -19.32
N ILE A 370 24.79 10.21 -18.81
CA ILE A 370 25.75 11.18 -19.32
C ILE A 370 26.79 11.52 -18.25
N ILE A 371 28.06 11.31 -18.57
CA ILE A 371 29.20 11.73 -17.75
C ILE A 371 29.81 13.01 -18.34
N ARG A 372 29.87 14.04 -17.51
CA ARG A 372 30.42 15.37 -17.83
C ARG A 372 31.80 15.57 -17.15
N PRO A 373 32.51 16.69 -17.41
CA PRO A 373 33.83 16.92 -16.83
C PRO A 373 33.87 16.98 -15.29
N MET A 374 35.08 16.87 -14.74
CA MET A 374 35.40 16.99 -13.30
C MET A 374 34.72 15.98 -12.36
N VAL A 375 34.25 14.87 -12.92
CA VAL A 375 33.86 13.71 -12.11
C VAL A 375 35.10 13.04 -11.53
N SER A 376 35.13 12.89 -10.21
CA SER A 376 36.21 12.23 -9.50
C SER A 376 36.09 10.70 -9.51
N SER A 377 37.14 10.00 -9.07
CA SER A 377 37.15 8.53 -8.98
C SER A 377 36.23 7.94 -7.91
N THR A 378 35.64 8.77 -7.05
CA THR A 378 34.82 8.31 -5.91
C THR A 378 33.34 8.15 -6.25
N VAL A 379 32.96 8.29 -7.52
CA VAL A 379 31.63 7.89 -7.98
C VAL A 379 31.50 6.36 -7.93
N VAL A 380 30.32 5.86 -7.57
CA VAL A 380 30.02 4.43 -7.46
C VAL A 380 28.71 4.12 -8.18
N TRP A 381 28.75 3.14 -9.08
CA TRP A 381 27.59 2.59 -9.78
C TRP A 381 27.44 1.11 -9.43
N LYS A 382 26.39 0.75 -8.71
CA LYS A 382 26.15 -0.63 -8.29
C LYS A 382 24.73 -1.07 -8.62
N ASN A 383 24.55 -2.27 -9.16
CA ASN A 383 23.23 -2.91 -9.31
C ASN A 383 22.20 -2.10 -10.10
N ASN A 384 22.62 -1.18 -10.98
CA ASN A 384 21.69 -0.42 -11.81
C ASN A 384 21.29 -1.24 -13.05
N LEU A 385 20.06 -1.04 -13.49
CA LEU A 385 19.47 -1.68 -14.66
C LEU A 385 19.25 -0.62 -15.75
N PHE A 386 19.97 -0.74 -16.86
CA PHE A 386 19.81 0.09 -18.04
C PHE A 386 19.19 -0.78 -19.14
N ALA A 387 17.99 -0.43 -19.59
CA ALA A 387 17.26 -1.26 -20.56
C ALA A 387 16.66 -0.43 -21.70
N SER A 388 16.94 -0.83 -22.93
CA SER A 388 16.37 -0.27 -24.15
C SER A 388 16.59 1.24 -24.33
N ASN A 389 17.61 1.81 -23.70
CA ASN A 389 18.03 3.18 -23.97
C ASN A 389 18.65 3.26 -25.38
N LEU A 390 18.50 4.39 -26.09
CA LEU A 390 19.08 4.55 -27.41
C LEU A 390 20.63 4.53 -27.34
N ILE A 391 21.17 5.30 -26.40
CA ILE A 391 22.59 5.31 -26.03
C ILE A 391 22.69 4.95 -24.56
N ASN A 392 23.43 3.91 -24.21
CA ASN A 392 23.51 3.46 -22.84
C ASN A 392 24.32 4.44 -21.97
N SER A 393 25.46 4.89 -22.48
CA SER A 393 26.36 5.78 -21.74
C SER A 393 27.11 6.71 -22.69
N ALA A 394 26.98 8.02 -22.49
CA ALA A 394 27.79 9.02 -23.18
C ALA A 394 28.84 9.63 -22.24
N ASN A 395 30.11 9.55 -22.65
CA ASN A 395 31.25 10.16 -21.95
C ASN A 395 32.17 10.85 -22.97
N THR A 396 31.74 12.02 -23.43
CA THR A 396 32.27 12.69 -24.63
C THR A 396 33.74 13.12 -24.54
N THR A 397 34.33 13.11 -23.33
CA THR A 397 35.72 13.54 -23.09
C THR A 397 36.53 12.53 -22.24
N ASN A 398 36.05 11.29 -22.12
CA ASN A 398 36.71 10.19 -21.40
C ASN A 398 37.06 10.52 -19.94
N TRP A 399 36.13 11.12 -19.21
CA TRP A 399 36.27 11.37 -17.78
C TRP A 399 36.14 10.11 -16.95
N ASN A 400 36.60 10.18 -15.70
CA ASN A 400 36.51 9.07 -14.77
C ASN A 400 35.04 8.70 -14.53
N VAL A 401 34.70 7.43 -14.75
CA VAL A 401 33.36 6.89 -14.51
C VAL A 401 33.18 6.40 -13.07
N GLY A 402 34.23 6.46 -12.25
CA GLY A 402 34.25 5.93 -10.90
C GLY A 402 34.37 4.41 -10.87
N SER A 403 33.89 3.81 -9.78
CA SER A 403 33.79 2.36 -9.62
C SER A 403 32.44 1.86 -10.12
N THR A 404 32.44 0.68 -10.74
CA THR A 404 31.23 0.07 -11.32
C THR A 404 31.19 -1.41 -10.93
N SER A 405 30.03 -1.92 -10.53
CA SER A 405 29.84 -3.31 -10.08
C SER A 405 28.40 -3.76 -10.38
N ASN A 406 28.23 -4.97 -10.91
CA ASN A 406 26.95 -5.65 -11.09
C ASN A 406 25.82 -4.82 -11.73
N ASN A 407 26.13 -3.98 -12.72
CA ASN A 407 25.09 -3.29 -13.50
C ASN A 407 24.61 -4.20 -14.65
N LEU A 408 23.34 -4.11 -15.03
CA LEU A 408 22.76 -4.82 -16.18
C LEU A 408 22.50 -3.84 -17.31
N TRP A 409 22.91 -4.19 -18.53
CA TRP A 409 22.78 -3.34 -19.71
C TRP A 409 22.13 -4.10 -20.86
N TYR A 410 20.84 -3.85 -21.11
CA TYR A 410 20.09 -4.49 -22.18
C TYR A 410 19.73 -3.50 -23.29
N GLY A 411 19.98 -3.86 -24.55
CA GLY A 411 19.73 -2.98 -25.69
C GLY A 411 20.72 -1.80 -25.81
N GLY A 412 20.45 -0.86 -26.71
CA GLY A 412 21.29 0.32 -26.96
C GLY A 412 22.51 0.07 -27.85
N ASP A 413 23.48 1.00 -27.80
CA ASP A 413 24.68 1.02 -28.64
C ASP A 413 25.75 0.01 -28.20
N ALA A 414 26.14 0.03 -26.92
CA ALA A 414 27.05 -0.93 -26.32
C ALA A 414 26.82 -1.06 -24.79
N PRO A 415 27.18 -2.18 -24.15
CA PRO A 415 27.11 -2.30 -22.71
C PRO A 415 28.02 -1.28 -22.00
N GLY A 416 27.50 -0.64 -20.96
CA GLY A 416 28.28 0.29 -20.14
C GLY A 416 29.22 -0.41 -19.16
N PRO A 417 30.01 0.36 -18.39
CA PRO A 417 30.97 -0.20 -17.44
C PRO A 417 30.30 -0.99 -16.29
N GLY A 418 30.98 -2.05 -15.83
CA GLY A 418 30.49 -2.94 -14.78
C GLY A 418 29.33 -3.84 -15.20
N SER A 419 29.17 -4.10 -16.50
CA SER A 419 28.12 -4.97 -17.05
C SER A 419 28.32 -6.43 -16.62
N VAL A 420 27.31 -7.02 -15.99
CA VAL A 420 27.27 -8.46 -15.65
C VAL A 420 26.32 -9.26 -16.55
N SER A 421 25.39 -8.60 -17.24
CA SER A 421 24.50 -9.23 -18.20
C SER A 421 24.07 -8.25 -19.28
N THR A 422 23.91 -8.77 -20.49
CA THR A 422 23.30 -8.08 -21.63
C THR A 422 21.99 -8.73 -22.09
N ALA A 423 21.50 -9.70 -21.32
CA ALA A 423 20.23 -10.36 -21.58
C ALA A 423 19.06 -9.45 -21.24
N ASN A 424 17.90 -9.73 -21.85
CA ASN A 424 16.67 -9.02 -21.55
C ASN A 424 16.35 -9.13 -20.05
N PRO A 425 16.12 -8.01 -19.33
CA PRO A 425 15.81 -8.04 -17.91
C PRO A 425 14.49 -8.73 -17.58
N GLY A 426 13.58 -8.93 -18.53
CA GLY A 426 12.31 -9.62 -18.28
C GLY A 426 11.41 -8.84 -17.32
N PHE A 427 10.99 -7.64 -17.70
CA PHE A 427 10.00 -6.87 -16.93
C PHE A 427 8.60 -7.46 -17.10
N THR A 428 7.80 -7.44 -16.03
CA THR A 428 6.40 -7.92 -16.02
C THR A 428 5.55 -7.20 -17.07
N ASP A 429 5.55 -5.87 -17.08
CA ASP A 429 4.80 -5.08 -18.06
C ASP A 429 5.36 -3.66 -18.23
N ALA A 430 6.55 -3.58 -18.84
CA ALA A 430 7.22 -2.31 -19.06
C ALA A 430 6.43 -1.33 -19.96
N ALA A 431 5.48 -1.83 -20.77
CA ALA A 431 4.64 -0.98 -21.61
C ALA A 431 3.63 -0.17 -20.79
N ASN A 432 3.26 -0.67 -19.60
CA ASN A 432 2.39 -0.01 -18.64
C ASN A 432 3.15 0.52 -17.42
N HIS A 433 4.44 0.82 -17.58
CA HIS A 433 5.30 1.39 -16.53
C HIS A 433 5.56 0.45 -15.33
N ASP A 434 5.31 -0.86 -15.47
CA ASP A 434 5.64 -1.88 -14.47
C ASP A 434 6.99 -2.54 -14.78
N PHE A 435 8.01 -2.17 -14.01
CA PHE A 435 9.36 -2.68 -14.14
C PHE A 435 9.70 -3.75 -13.08
N SER A 436 8.69 -4.35 -12.45
CA SER A 436 8.89 -5.54 -11.63
C SER A 436 9.45 -6.69 -12.48
N LEU A 437 10.20 -7.60 -11.85
CA LEU A 437 10.90 -8.67 -12.57
C LEU A 437 10.02 -9.91 -12.73
N MET A 438 9.98 -10.46 -13.94
CA MET A 438 9.44 -11.80 -14.22
C MET A 438 10.36 -12.88 -13.61
N ALA A 439 9.81 -14.06 -13.33
CA ALA A 439 10.66 -15.18 -12.91
C ALA A 439 11.59 -15.62 -14.06
N GLY A 440 12.79 -16.09 -13.70
CA GLY A 440 13.87 -16.35 -14.65
C GLY A 440 14.57 -15.09 -15.18
N SER A 441 14.22 -13.89 -14.68
CA SER A 441 14.94 -12.66 -15.02
C SER A 441 16.43 -12.77 -14.66
N PRO A 442 17.35 -12.36 -15.56
CA PRO A 442 18.78 -12.33 -15.28
C PRO A 442 19.18 -11.24 -14.27
N ALA A 443 18.24 -10.40 -13.83
CA ALA A 443 18.46 -9.42 -12.78
C ALA A 443 18.23 -9.99 -11.37
N ILE A 444 17.50 -11.11 -11.25
CA ILE A 444 17.18 -11.72 -9.95
C ILE A 444 18.44 -12.32 -9.32
N ASN A 445 18.69 -11.98 -8.05
CA ASN A 445 19.84 -12.37 -7.25
C ASN A 445 21.19 -12.18 -7.98
N ALA A 446 21.26 -11.19 -8.88
CA ALA A 446 22.44 -10.93 -9.71
C ALA A 446 23.23 -9.69 -9.25
N GLY A 447 22.74 -8.97 -8.24
CA GLY A 447 23.41 -7.83 -7.67
C GLY A 447 24.73 -8.18 -6.97
N ASP A 448 25.49 -7.16 -6.62
CA ASP A 448 26.74 -7.30 -5.89
C ASP A 448 26.46 -7.83 -4.47
N PRO A 449 27.02 -8.99 -4.08
CA PRO A 449 26.76 -9.62 -2.79
C PRO A 449 27.31 -8.83 -1.59
N GLY A 450 28.19 -7.86 -1.83
CA GLY A 450 28.70 -6.93 -0.81
C GLY A 450 27.81 -5.71 -0.58
N THR A 451 26.65 -5.62 -1.26
CA THR A 451 25.74 -4.48 -1.11
C THR A 451 25.11 -4.46 0.28
N THR A 452 25.17 -3.31 0.95
CA THR A 452 24.59 -3.14 2.30
C THR A 452 23.22 -2.47 2.25
N ASN A 453 22.42 -2.62 3.32
CA ASN A 453 21.15 -1.91 3.48
C ASN A 453 21.31 -0.37 3.48
N THR A 454 22.48 0.14 3.88
CA THR A 454 22.76 1.58 3.80
C THR A 454 22.88 2.04 2.35
N GLU A 455 23.44 1.21 1.47
CA GLU A 455 23.57 1.50 0.04
C GLU A 455 22.22 1.33 -0.66
N ALA A 456 21.64 0.12 -0.65
CA ALA A 456 20.43 -0.19 -1.42
C ALA A 456 19.12 0.26 -0.74
N GLY A 457 19.15 0.66 0.53
CA GLY A 457 17.95 0.84 1.33
C GLY A 457 17.36 -0.49 1.81
N THR A 458 16.43 -0.42 2.78
CA THR A 458 15.75 -1.61 3.32
C THR A 458 14.55 -2.05 2.48
N ILE A 459 14.02 -1.16 1.64
CA ILE A 459 12.89 -1.40 0.75
C ILE A 459 13.17 -0.95 -0.69
N ASP A 460 12.57 -1.65 -1.65
CA ASP A 460 12.59 -1.34 -3.08
C ASP A 460 11.57 -0.23 -3.44
N ILE A 461 11.44 0.11 -4.72
CA ILE A 461 10.49 1.17 -5.17
C ILE A 461 9.02 0.83 -4.96
N ALA A 462 8.66 -0.46 -4.97
CA ALA A 462 7.31 -0.94 -4.71
C ALA A 462 6.99 -1.04 -3.20
N GLY A 463 7.95 -0.70 -2.34
CA GLY A 463 7.82 -0.79 -0.88
C GLY A 463 8.08 -2.20 -0.33
N ASN A 464 8.53 -3.14 -1.16
CA ASN A 464 8.88 -4.49 -0.71
C ASN A 464 10.23 -4.49 0.00
N ALA A 465 10.41 -5.41 0.94
CA ALA A 465 11.70 -5.59 1.60
C ALA A 465 12.77 -6.04 0.59
N ARG A 466 13.97 -5.45 0.68
CA ARG A 466 15.14 -5.96 -0.05
C ARG A 466 15.75 -7.14 0.69
N LYS A 467 16.22 -8.14 -0.06
CA LYS A 467 16.92 -9.30 0.52
C LYS A 467 18.21 -8.87 1.21
N VAL A 468 18.60 -9.60 2.25
CA VAL A 468 19.93 -9.48 2.88
C VAL A 468 20.88 -10.45 2.18
N GLY A 469 21.81 -9.94 1.38
CA GLY A 469 22.73 -10.75 0.56
C GLY A 469 22.73 -10.29 -0.89
N THR A 470 22.72 -11.24 -1.84
CA THR A 470 22.68 -10.93 -3.27
C THR A 470 21.30 -10.39 -3.64
N ILE A 471 21.19 -9.06 -3.69
CA ILE A 471 19.96 -8.36 -4.09
C ILE A 471 19.72 -8.45 -5.59
N ASP A 472 18.50 -8.14 -6.01
CA ASP A 472 18.18 -8.03 -7.43
C ASP A 472 18.76 -6.74 -8.03
N ILE A 473 19.17 -6.79 -9.31
CA ILE A 473 19.60 -5.61 -10.07
C ILE A 473 18.38 -4.77 -10.45
N GLY A 474 18.47 -3.44 -10.27
CA GLY A 474 17.40 -2.49 -10.58
C GLY A 474 16.54 -2.10 -9.38
N ALA A 475 15.51 -1.31 -9.66
CA ALA A 475 14.69 -0.63 -8.66
C ALA A 475 13.70 -1.55 -7.90
N TYR A 476 13.45 -2.74 -8.41
CA TYR A 476 12.50 -3.71 -7.88
C TYR A 476 13.22 -4.93 -7.31
N GLU A 477 12.71 -5.48 -6.21
CA GLU A 477 13.12 -6.76 -5.65
C GLU A 477 12.02 -7.79 -5.89
N LYS A 478 12.34 -8.86 -6.61
CA LYS A 478 11.46 -10.01 -6.80
C LYS A 478 11.23 -10.68 -5.44
N GLN A 479 9.99 -10.59 -4.99
CA GLN A 479 9.53 -11.32 -3.82
C GLN A 479 9.47 -12.81 -4.14
N ALA A 480 9.95 -13.63 -3.21
CA ALA A 480 9.80 -15.09 -3.31
C ALA A 480 8.30 -15.41 -3.34
N THR A 481 7.84 -16.00 -4.44
CA THR A 481 6.48 -16.52 -4.52
C THR A 481 6.48 -17.88 -3.86
N SER A 482 6.21 -17.95 -2.55
CA SER A 482 5.77 -19.21 -1.95
C SER A 482 4.35 -19.48 -2.48
N PRO A 483 4.08 -20.62 -3.14
CA PRO A 483 2.74 -21.00 -3.52
C PRO A 483 1.96 -21.29 -2.22
N THR A 484 1.38 -20.26 -1.63
CA THR A 484 0.57 -20.35 -0.42
C THR A 484 -0.88 -20.53 -0.81
N GLY A 485 -1.17 -21.70 -1.38
CA GLY A 485 -2.53 -22.15 -1.68
C GLY A 485 -2.54 -23.54 -2.33
N PRO A 486 -3.58 -24.36 -2.08
CA PRO A 486 -3.74 -25.63 -2.79
C PRO A 486 -3.84 -25.37 -4.30
N VAL A 487 -2.91 -25.95 -5.06
CA VAL A 487 -2.90 -25.90 -6.52
C VAL A 487 -3.98 -26.86 -7.04
N SER A 488 -4.90 -26.38 -7.88
CA SER A 488 -5.93 -27.20 -8.53
C SER A 488 -5.74 -27.16 -10.04
N ILE A 489 -4.72 -27.88 -10.53
CA ILE A 489 -4.39 -27.97 -11.96
C ILE A 489 -5.02 -29.23 -12.57
N VAL A 490 -5.62 -29.07 -13.74
CA VAL A 490 -6.24 -30.12 -14.56
C VAL A 490 -5.53 -30.19 -15.90
N VAL A 491 -4.84 -31.29 -16.17
CA VAL A 491 -4.12 -31.52 -17.45
C VAL A 491 -5.13 -31.86 -18.56
N ASP A 492 -5.72 -30.85 -19.20
CA ASP A 492 -6.76 -30.98 -20.23
C ASP A 492 -6.49 -30.19 -21.53
N GLY A 493 -5.40 -29.42 -21.56
CA GLY A 493 -4.95 -28.60 -22.67
C GLY A 493 -5.48 -27.16 -22.62
N ASP A 494 -6.21 -26.77 -21.56
CA ASP A 494 -6.62 -25.40 -21.27
C ASP A 494 -5.71 -24.78 -20.23
N ALA A 495 -5.00 -23.70 -20.58
CA ALA A 495 -4.08 -23.02 -19.67
C ALA A 495 -4.78 -22.11 -18.63
N SER A 496 -6.11 -22.14 -18.53
CA SER A 496 -6.88 -21.20 -17.70
C SER A 496 -6.69 -21.42 -16.19
N ASP A 497 -6.49 -22.65 -15.76
CA ASP A 497 -6.16 -23.06 -14.38
C ASP A 497 -4.73 -22.68 -13.95
N TRP A 498 -3.86 -22.32 -14.90
CA TRP A 498 -2.52 -21.77 -14.66
C TRP A 498 -2.50 -20.25 -14.45
N SER A 499 -3.65 -19.58 -14.41
CA SER A 499 -3.77 -18.11 -14.36
C SER A 499 -3.17 -17.45 -13.10
N GLY A 500 -2.93 -18.22 -12.03
CA GLY A 500 -2.24 -17.76 -10.81
C GLY A 500 -0.80 -18.27 -10.64
N ILE A 501 -0.32 -19.14 -11.54
CA ILE A 501 1.02 -19.72 -11.46
C ILE A 501 2.01 -18.82 -12.23
N PRO A 502 3.10 -18.34 -11.60
CA PRO A 502 4.07 -17.49 -12.27
C PRO A 502 4.81 -18.26 -13.37
N VAL A 503 5.19 -17.55 -14.44
CA VAL A 503 6.10 -18.06 -15.48
C VAL A 503 7.46 -18.31 -14.85
N SER A 504 7.87 -19.57 -14.80
CA SER A 504 9.15 -20.03 -14.25
C SER A 504 10.33 -19.60 -15.12
N ALA A 505 10.18 -19.68 -16.44
CA ALA A 505 11.16 -19.17 -17.40
C ALA A 505 10.47 -18.79 -18.72
N PHE A 506 11.05 -17.83 -19.44
CA PHE A 506 10.55 -17.36 -20.73
C PHE A 506 11.67 -17.24 -21.76
N ALA A 507 11.30 -17.19 -23.03
CA ALA A 507 12.21 -16.98 -24.15
C ALA A 507 11.63 -15.99 -25.15
N VAL A 508 12.44 -15.02 -25.57
CA VAL A 508 12.05 -14.00 -26.55
C VAL A 508 12.68 -14.34 -27.90
N GLY A 509 11.87 -14.45 -28.95
CA GLY A 509 12.34 -14.69 -30.33
C GLY A 509 12.63 -16.14 -30.69
N GLN A 510 12.23 -17.11 -29.85
CA GLN A 510 12.24 -18.54 -30.14
C GLN A 510 10.96 -19.21 -29.64
N ASN A 511 10.76 -20.48 -29.98
CA ASN A 511 9.66 -21.32 -29.51
C ASN A 511 10.26 -22.54 -28.82
N PRO A 512 9.85 -22.95 -27.60
CA PRO A 512 8.73 -22.47 -26.78
C PRO A 512 8.97 -21.09 -26.15
N THR A 513 7.90 -20.38 -25.75
CA THR A 513 7.96 -19.00 -25.25
C THR A 513 7.97 -18.88 -23.73
N SER A 514 7.32 -19.80 -23.01
CA SER A 514 7.28 -19.80 -21.54
C SER A 514 7.05 -21.19 -20.97
N ILE A 515 7.54 -21.41 -19.75
CA ILE A 515 7.26 -22.57 -18.91
C ILE A 515 6.80 -22.10 -17.53
N LYS A 516 5.76 -22.71 -17.00
CA LYS A 516 5.29 -22.59 -15.61
C LYS A 516 5.41 -23.95 -14.93
N ALA A 517 5.60 -23.97 -13.61
CA ALA A 517 5.55 -25.20 -12.83
C ALA A 517 4.87 -24.99 -11.48
N ALA A 518 4.21 -26.03 -10.98
CA ALA A 518 3.56 -26.06 -9.68
C ALA A 518 3.59 -27.48 -9.09
N SER A 519 3.32 -27.62 -7.79
CA SER A 519 3.18 -28.93 -7.16
C SER A 519 2.07 -28.92 -6.10
N ASP A 520 1.51 -30.08 -5.84
CA ASP A 520 0.68 -30.38 -4.66
C ASP A 520 1.28 -31.59 -3.90
N SER A 521 0.56 -32.16 -2.94
CA SER A 521 1.02 -33.32 -2.18
C SER A 521 1.20 -34.59 -3.03
N GLU A 522 0.56 -34.68 -4.19
CA GLU A 522 0.53 -35.88 -5.03
C GLU A 522 1.33 -35.74 -6.33
N LYS A 523 1.38 -34.55 -6.93
CA LYS A 523 1.86 -34.35 -8.31
C LYS A 523 2.72 -33.10 -8.49
N ILE A 524 3.51 -33.15 -9.56
CA ILE A 524 4.24 -32.02 -10.12
C ILE A 524 3.66 -31.72 -11.50
N TYR A 525 3.36 -30.45 -11.76
CA TYR A 525 2.72 -29.98 -12.98
C TYR A 525 3.65 -29.02 -13.74
N PHE A 526 3.57 -29.04 -15.07
CA PHE A 526 4.22 -28.08 -15.96
C PHE A 526 3.27 -27.60 -17.08
N LEU A 527 3.29 -26.31 -17.37
CA LEU A 527 2.68 -25.72 -18.57
C LEU A 527 3.76 -25.13 -19.45
N ILE A 528 3.77 -25.50 -20.72
CA ILE A 528 4.61 -24.93 -21.75
C ILE A 528 3.73 -24.16 -22.72
N GLU A 529 4.08 -22.92 -23.00
CA GLU A 529 3.36 -22.07 -23.96
C GLU A 529 4.28 -21.74 -25.14
N GLY A 530 3.71 -21.63 -26.34
CA GLY A 530 4.44 -21.36 -27.57
C GLY A 530 3.58 -21.44 -28.83
N THR A 531 3.91 -20.72 -29.90
CA THR A 531 3.00 -20.51 -31.04
C THR A 531 2.89 -21.68 -32.03
N ASN A 532 3.85 -22.62 -32.02
CA ASN A 532 3.85 -23.85 -32.84
C ASN A 532 4.73 -24.90 -32.17
N LEU A 533 4.34 -25.38 -30.99
CA LEU A 533 5.12 -26.38 -30.27
C LEU A 533 5.36 -27.63 -31.13
N GLY A 534 6.56 -28.17 -31.04
CA GLY A 534 7.04 -29.31 -31.78
C GLY A 534 6.22 -30.57 -31.54
N THR A 535 6.39 -31.56 -32.43
CA THR A 535 5.67 -32.83 -32.30
C THR A 535 6.16 -33.63 -31.10
N TYR A 536 7.46 -33.54 -30.79
CA TYR A 536 8.11 -34.24 -29.69
C TYR A 536 8.69 -33.23 -28.70
N PHE A 537 9.03 -33.70 -27.50
CA PHE A 537 9.65 -32.87 -26.47
C PHE A 537 10.36 -33.73 -25.44
N ASP A 538 11.32 -33.11 -24.77
CA ASP A 538 12.01 -33.63 -23.60
C ASP A 538 11.79 -32.67 -22.42
N LEU A 539 11.29 -33.19 -21.29
CA LEU A 539 11.26 -32.47 -20.02
C LEU A 539 12.19 -33.18 -19.03
N LEU A 540 13.25 -32.50 -18.64
CA LEU A 540 14.28 -32.98 -17.73
C LEU A 540 14.00 -32.47 -16.32
N ILE A 541 14.18 -33.32 -15.31
CA ILE A 541 13.99 -33.01 -13.90
C ILE A 541 15.22 -33.47 -13.11
N ASN A 542 15.88 -32.54 -12.43
CA ASN A 542 16.83 -32.86 -11.36
C ASN A 542 16.04 -32.91 -10.04
N SER A 543 15.99 -34.09 -9.43
CA SER A 543 15.17 -34.34 -8.25
C SER A 543 15.88 -34.00 -6.94
N ASP A 544 17.21 -34.02 -6.92
CA ASP A 544 18.02 -33.83 -5.71
C ASP A 544 18.86 -32.54 -5.71
N ASN A 545 18.75 -31.74 -6.78
CA ASN A 545 19.54 -30.54 -7.08
C ASN A 545 21.06 -30.78 -7.05
N ASN A 546 21.51 -32.02 -7.31
CA ASN A 546 22.92 -32.36 -7.31
C ASN A 546 23.45 -32.50 -8.75
N ALA A 547 24.20 -31.50 -9.18
CA ALA A 547 24.86 -31.45 -10.49
C ALA A 547 25.81 -32.63 -10.81
N SER A 548 26.14 -33.48 -9.83
CA SER A 548 27.05 -34.62 -9.98
C SER A 548 26.35 -35.98 -10.15
N THR A 549 25.03 -36.02 -10.03
CA THR A 549 24.18 -37.23 -10.18
C THR A 549 23.32 -37.12 -11.44
N GLY A 550 22.80 -38.26 -11.92
CA GLY A 550 21.94 -38.30 -13.10
C GLY A 550 22.66 -38.05 -14.43
N PHE A 551 21.92 -37.50 -15.38
CA PHE A 551 22.38 -37.12 -16.71
C PHE A 551 23.14 -35.79 -16.67
N ILE A 552 24.41 -35.84 -17.04
CA ILE A 552 25.28 -34.66 -17.03
C ILE A 552 25.40 -34.12 -18.45
N SER A 553 24.47 -33.25 -18.84
CA SER A 553 24.49 -32.61 -20.16
C SER A 553 25.81 -31.86 -20.42
N THR A 554 26.35 -32.03 -21.62
CA THR A 554 27.54 -31.30 -22.11
C THR A 554 27.21 -30.21 -23.12
N ALA A 555 25.92 -29.99 -23.42
CA ALA A 555 25.46 -29.07 -24.46
C ALA A 555 24.54 -27.96 -23.89
N VAL A 556 23.35 -28.32 -23.42
CA VAL A 556 22.31 -27.39 -22.90
C VAL A 556 22.21 -27.58 -21.38
N TRP A 557 22.24 -26.48 -20.61
CA TRP A 557 22.37 -26.45 -19.13
C TRP A 557 23.51 -27.33 -18.61
N SER A 558 24.75 -27.00 -18.98
CA SER A 558 25.92 -27.72 -18.50
C SER A 558 25.93 -27.81 -16.97
N ALA A 559 26.04 -29.04 -16.43
CA ALA A 559 26.00 -29.35 -14.99
C ALA A 559 24.61 -29.29 -14.32
N ALA A 560 23.51 -29.55 -15.04
CA ALA A 560 22.19 -29.70 -14.43
C ALA A 560 22.08 -30.96 -13.54
N GLY A 561 22.55 -32.12 -14.00
CA GLY A 561 22.48 -33.38 -13.23
C GLY A 561 21.06 -33.97 -13.19
N ASP A 562 20.42 -34.11 -14.36
CA ASP A 562 19.00 -34.46 -14.43
C ASP A 562 18.75 -35.96 -14.15
N ASP A 563 17.94 -36.29 -13.16
CA ASP A 563 17.66 -37.68 -12.76
C ASP A 563 16.57 -38.34 -13.59
N TYR A 564 15.61 -37.54 -14.07
CA TYR A 564 14.42 -38.02 -14.77
C TYR A 564 14.21 -37.28 -16.09
N LEU A 565 13.66 -38.02 -17.06
CA LEU A 565 13.28 -37.52 -18.38
C LEU A 565 11.84 -37.92 -18.66
N ILE A 566 11.02 -36.95 -19.06
CA ILE A 566 9.72 -37.20 -19.70
C ILE A 566 9.90 -36.92 -21.19
N GLU A 567 10.04 -37.98 -21.99
CA GLU A 567 10.14 -37.90 -23.45
C GLU A 567 8.79 -38.28 -24.04
N ASN A 568 8.10 -37.29 -24.62
CA ASN A 568 6.80 -37.44 -25.25
C ASN A 568 5.75 -38.21 -24.40
N GLY A 569 5.73 -37.96 -23.08
CA GLY A 569 4.81 -38.58 -22.12
C GLY A 569 5.26 -39.91 -21.53
N THR A 570 6.40 -40.47 -21.95
CA THR A 570 7.01 -41.63 -21.28
C THR A 570 8.00 -41.13 -20.22
N LEU A 571 7.88 -41.63 -18.98
CA LEU A 571 8.76 -41.29 -17.87
C LEU A 571 9.94 -42.27 -17.80
N PHE A 572 11.14 -41.74 -17.73
CA PHE A 572 12.40 -42.47 -17.61
C PHE A 572 13.21 -41.99 -16.40
N ALA A 573 14.02 -42.88 -15.83
CA ALA A 573 15.10 -42.55 -14.91
C ALA A 573 16.47 -42.79 -15.56
N HIS A 574 17.43 -41.93 -15.24
CA HIS A 574 18.78 -42.06 -15.74
C HIS A 574 19.51 -43.26 -15.11
N VAL A 575 20.32 -43.97 -15.89
CA VAL A 575 21.08 -45.13 -15.41
C VAL A 575 22.55 -44.76 -15.21
N GLY A 576 22.91 -44.45 -13.95
CA GLY A 576 24.25 -44.08 -13.53
C GLY A 576 24.47 -42.56 -13.47
N ASN A 577 25.73 -42.14 -13.33
CA ASN A 577 26.13 -40.72 -13.28
C ASN A 577 27.10 -40.45 -14.44
N SER A 578 26.57 -40.14 -15.63
CA SER A 578 27.38 -39.99 -16.84
C SER A 578 26.71 -39.05 -17.85
N PRO A 579 27.47 -38.55 -18.84
CA PRO A 579 26.90 -37.78 -19.94
C PRO A 579 26.29 -38.67 -21.04
N ASP A 580 26.27 -39.99 -20.86
CA ASP A 580 25.73 -40.92 -21.86
C ASP A 580 24.20 -40.89 -21.82
N TRP A 581 23.55 -40.92 -22.99
CA TRP A 581 22.08 -40.94 -23.08
C TRP A 581 21.51 -42.32 -22.73
N ASN A 582 21.50 -42.68 -21.45
CA ASN A 582 21.12 -44.01 -20.96
C ASN A 582 19.96 -43.95 -19.97
N TRP A 583 18.75 -44.20 -20.47
CA TRP A 583 17.49 -43.99 -19.76
C TRP A 583 16.68 -45.29 -19.63
N ALA A 584 16.22 -45.61 -18.42
CA ALA A 584 15.37 -46.75 -18.14
C ALA A 584 13.91 -46.33 -17.98
N VAL A 585 12.99 -47.01 -18.67
CA VAL A 585 11.55 -46.73 -18.60
C VAL A 585 11.02 -47.01 -17.19
N LEU A 586 10.34 -46.02 -16.59
CA LEU A 586 9.67 -46.13 -15.30
C LEU A 586 8.16 -46.16 -15.41
N GLY A 587 7.59 -45.42 -16.36
CA GLY A 587 6.14 -45.30 -16.48
C GLY A 587 5.72 -44.27 -17.51
N SER A 588 4.60 -43.59 -17.26
CA SER A 588 4.05 -42.55 -18.12
C SER A 588 3.68 -41.32 -17.32
N ALA A 589 3.95 -40.14 -17.86
CA ALA A 589 3.39 -38.88 -17.40
C ALA A 589 2.05 -38.61 -18.11
N GLN A 590 1.13 -37.90 -17.46
CA GLN A 590 -0.04 -37.37 -18.14
C GLN A 590 0.40 -36.17 -18.98
N VAL A 591 0.02 -36.15 -20.24
CA VAL A 591 0.32 -35.05 -21.17
C VAL A 591 -0.96 -34.70 -21.91
N SER A 592 -1.38 -33.43 -21.82
CA SER A 592 -2.40 -32.89 -22.70
C SER A 592 -1.76 -31.87 -23.66
N ALA A 593 -2.12 -31.99 -24.93
CA ALA A 593 -1.72 -31.05 -25.97
C ALA A 593 -2.88 -30.83 -26.93
N VAL A 594 -3.26 -29.57 -27.16
CA VAL A 594 -4.22 -29.22 -28.22
C VAL A 594 -3.51 -29.28 -29.57
N MET A 595 -3.44 -30.47 -30.16
CA MET A 595 -2.89 -30.71 -31.50
C MET A 595 -4.01 -30.60 -32.55
N ASN A 596 -4.49 -29.38 -32.81
CA ASN A 596 -5.30 -29.10 -33.99
C ASN A 596 -4.74 -27.89 -34.74
N GLY A 597 -3.74 -28.13 -35.60
CA GLY A 597 -3.35 -27.19 -36.65
C GLY A 597 -2.80 -25.82 -36.23
N GLY A 598 -2.19 -25.72 -35.03
CA GLY A 598 -1.47 -24.51 -34.56
C GLY A 598 -1.59 -24.23 -33.06
N GLY A 599 -1.44 -25.23 -32.19
CA GLY A 599 -1.72 -25.11 -30.74
C GLY A 599 -0.65 -24.34 -29.96
N THR A 600 -1.14 -23.46 -29.06
CA THR A 600 -0.39 -22.47 -28.28
C THR A 600 0.17 -22.94 -26.93
N VAL A 601 -0.19 -24.14 -26.45
CA VAL A 601 0.11 -24.64 -25.08
C VAL A 601 0.23 -26.18 -24.99
N ARG A 602 0.99 -26.67 -24.00
CA ARG A 602 1.17 -28.09 -23.62
C ARG A 602 1.23 -28.23 -22.10
N GLU A 603 0.45 -29.14 -21.54
CA GLU A 603 0.41 -29.42 -20.11
C GLU A 603 0.95 -30.81 -19.81
N ILE A 604 1.69 -30.94 -18.71
CA ILE A 604 2.33 -32.17 -18.27
C ILE A 604 2.12 -32.32 -16.76
N SER A 605 1.76 -33.51 -16.28
CA SER A 605 1.85 -33.83 -14.86
C SER A 605 2.51 -35.18 -14.63
N VAL A 606 3.28 -35.28 -13.55
CA VAL A 606 3.93 -36.51 -13.07
C VAL A 606 3.61 -36.73 -11.60
N ASP A 607 3.34 -37.97 -11.22
CA ASP A 607 3.10 -38.36 -9.83
C ASP A 607 4.41 -38.26 -9.04
N ARG A 608 4.38 -37.61 -7.88
CA ARG A 608 5.56 -37.46 -7.01
C ARG A 608 6.12 -38.81 -6.58
N ASP A 609 5.25 -39.77 -6.28
CA ASP A 609 5.62 -41.12 -5.89
C ASP A 609 6.33 -41.92 -7.00
N ALA A 610 6.23 -41.48 -8.26
CA ALA A 610 6.97 -42.07 -9.36
C ALA A 610 8.44 -41.59 -9.41
N LEU A 611 8.77 -40.53 -8.66
CA LEU A 611 10.10 -39.94 -8.57
C LEU A 611 10.70 -40.26 -7.19
N SER A 612 11.82 -40.96 -7.17
CA SER A 612 12.61 -41.17 -5.95
C SER A 612 13.64 -40.06 -5.74
N GLY A 613 13.96 -39.75 -4.48
CA GLY A 613 15.02 -38.80 -4.15
C GLY A 613 14.64 -37.31 -4.20
N LEU A 614 13.33 -36.99 -4.27
CA LEU A 614 12.85 -35.61 -4.29
C LEU A 614 13.33 -34.80 -3.08
N ALA A 615 14.14 -33.78 -3.34
CA ALA A 615 14.51 -32.74 -2.38
C ALA A 615 13.33 -31.77 -2.13
N ALA A 616 13.49 -30.86 -1.17
CA ALA A 616 12.48 -29.85 -0.86
C ALA A 616 12.16 -28.92 -2.05
N SER A 617 13.09 -28.80 -2.99
CA SER A 617 12.88 -28.18 -4.28
C SER A 617 13.56 -29.00 -5.37
N ILE A 618 13.09 -28.87 -6.61
CA ILE A 618 13.67 -29.50 -7.80
C ILE A 618 14.09 -28.44 -8.81
N THR A 619 14.93 -28.80 -9.79
CA THR A 619 15.13 -27.99 -11.01
C THR A 619 14.68 -28.76 -12.24
N TYR A 620 14.34 -28.04 -13.31
CA TYR A 620 13.78 -28.64 -14.52
C TYR A 620 14.09 -27.81 -15.76
N GLY A 621 14.12 -28.48 -16.91
CA GLY A 621 14.28 -27.84 -18.20
C GLY A 621 13.48 -28.54 -19.29
N TYR A 622 13.02 -27.78 -20.28
CA TYR A 622 12.19 -28.29 -21.38
C TYR A 622 12.85 -28.03 -22.73
N THR A 623 12.86 -29.03 -23.61
CA THR A 623 13.31 -28.92 -25.01
C THR A 623 12.19 -29.30 -25.96
N ASP A 624 11.95 -28.45 -26.96
CA ASP A 624 10.93 -28.67 -27.99
C ASP A 624 11.57 -29.25 -29.26
N LEU A 625 10.95 -30.28 -29.84
CA LEU A 625 11.51 -31.06 -30.94
C LEU A 625 10.51 -31.20 -32.10
N ASP A 626 10.97 -31.00 -33.34
CA ASP A 626 10.13 -31.22 -34.52
C ASP A 626 9.93 -32.72 -34.82
N ALA A 627 9.13 -33.03 -35.85
CA ALA A 627 8.84 -34.41 -36.26
C ALA A 627 10.08 -35.22 -36.72
N SER A 628 11.23 -34.57 -36.95
CA SER A 628 12.52 -35.18 -37.29
C SER A 628 13.46 -35.29 -36.07
N TRP A 629 12.95 -35.03 -34.86
CA TRP A 629 13.73 -34.98 -33.61
C TRP A 629 14.80 -33.87 -33.59
N MET A 630 14.58 -32.79 -34.34
CA MET A 630 15.47 -31.63 -34.34
C MET A 630 14.99 -30.57 -33.34
N ASN A 631 15.92 -30.04 -32.54
CA ASN A 631 15.68 -28.99 -31.54
C ASN A 631 15.13 -27.70 -32.17
N GLN A 632 13.97 -27.26 -31.70
CA GLN A 632 13.28 -26.01 -32.09
C GLN A 632 13.49 -24.87 -31.09
N GLY A 633 13.88 -25.19 -29.85
CA GLY A 633 14.17 -24.27 -28.76
C GLY A 633 14.09 -24.98 -27.41
N TYR A 634 14.53 -24.30 -26.36
CA TYR A 634 14.56 -24.83 -25.00
C TYR A 634 14.28 -23.74 -23.96
N LEU A 635 13.78 -24.16 -22.79
CA LEU A 635 13.47 -23.30 -21.64
C LEU A 635 14.12 -23.87 -20.37
N PRO A 636 14.87 -23.05 -19.61
CA PRO A 636 15.16 -21.64 -19.87
C PRO A 636 16.15 -21.47 -21.02
N ALA A 637 15.91 -20.46 -21.85
CA ALA A 637 16.78 -20.09 -22.96
C ALA A 637 18.12 -19.49 -22.52
N TYR A 638 18.15 -18.91 -21.32
CA TYR A 638 19.29 -18.21 -20.74
C TYR A 638 19.37 -18.55 -19.26
N GLY A 639 20.59 -18.75 -18.75
CA GLY A 639 20.81 -19.05 -17.33
C GLY A 639 20.66 -20.54 -16.97
N GLU A 640 20.60 -20.80 -15.67
CA GLU A 640 20.42 -22.12 -15.07
C GLU A 640 18.93 -22.52 -15.09
N GLN A 641 18.65 -23.82 -14.97
CA GLN A 641 17.28 -24.34 -14.87
C GLN A 641 16.51 -23.65 -13.72
N PRO A 642 15.23 -23.26 -13.92
CA PRO A 642 14.40 -22.74 -12.85
C PRO A 642 14.20 -23.79 -11.75
N SER A 643 14.00 -23.32 -10.52
CA SER A 643 13.66 -24.17 -9.37
C SER A 643 12.16 -24.13 -9.06
N LEU A 644 11.62 -25.25 -8.56
CA LEU A 644 10.28 -25.37 -8.01
C LEU A 644 10.39 -25.91 -6.58
N GLU A 645 9.87 -25.17 -5.60
CA GLU A 645 9.64 -25.70 -4.25
C GLU A 645 8.48 -26.69 -4.27
N LEU A 646 8.68 -27.86 -3.66
CA LEU A 646 7.64 -28.88 -3.54
C LEU A 646 6.76 -28.57 -2.34
N ALA A 647 5.44 -28.71 -2.50
CA ALA A 647 4.51 -28.58 -1.39
C ALA A 647 4.88 -29.55 -0.25
N GLU A 648 4.99 -29.04 0.99
CA GLU A 648 5.31 -29.86 2.16
C GLU A 648 4.12 -30.74 2.58
N ASP A 649 4.39 -32.01 2.91
CA ASP A 649 3.44 -32.91 3.58
C ASP A 649 3.26 -32.48 5.05
N THR A 650 2.55 -31.38 5.31
CA THR A 650 2.42 -30.82 6.65
C THR A 650 1.11 -31.22 7.33
N VAL A 651 1.12 -32.35 8.05
CA VAL A 651 0.27 -32.52 9.24
C VAL A 651 1.04 -33.25 10.36
N GLU A 652 1.74 -32.51 11.22
CA GLU A 652 1.88 -32.89 12.64
C GLU A 652 1.44 -31.71 13.54
N PRO A 653 0.60 -31.92 14.58
CA PRO A 653 0.12 -30.84 15.43
C PRO A 653 1.14 -30.43 16.50
N GLU A 654 1.45 -29.13 16.58
CA GLU A 654 2.35 -28.57 17.60
C GLU A 654 1.80 -28.76 19.04
N VAL A 655 2.65 -29.05 20.02
CA VAL A 655 2.24 -29.39 21.41
C VAL A 655 2.42 -28.19 22.36
N ILE A 656 1.46 -27.95 23.27
CA ILE A 656 1.48 -26.86 24.26
C ILE A 656 2.45 -27.17 25.41
N ASP A 657 3.22 -26.16 25.84
CA ASP A 657 3.99 -26.17 27.08
C ASP A 657 3.36 -25.24 28.13
N VAL A 658 2.84 -25.84 29.21
CA VAL A 658 2.18 -25.14 30.31
C VAL A 658 3.11 -24.22 31.11
N THR A 659 4.42 -24.45 31.08
CA THR A 659 5.40 -23.63 31.81
C THR A 659 5.83 -22.39 31.02
N ALA A 660 5.78 -22.46 29.69
CA ALA A 660 5.99 -21.32 28.80
C ALA A 660 4.70 -20.51 28.55
N SER A 661 3.55 -21.09 28.86
CA SER A 661 2.22 -20.47 28.73
C SER A 661 1.82 -19.71 29.99
N SER A 662 0.91 -18.73 29.88
CA SER A 662 0.51 -17.90 31.04
C SER A 662 -0.95 -17.47 31.00
N VAL A 663 -1.51 -17.13 32.16
CA VAL A 663 -2.81 -16.47 32.32
C VAL A 663 -2.60 -15.24 33.19
N THR A 664 -3.04 -14.06 32.73
CA THR A 664 -2.87 -12.78 33.43
C THR A 664 -4.19 -12.04 33.56
N VAL A 665 -4.29 -11.15 34.55
CA VAL A 665 -5.50 -10.35 34.83
C VAL A 665 -5.15 -8.86 34.81
N SER A 666 -5.91 -8.06 34.07
CA SER A 666 -5.68 -6.60 33.96
C SER A 666 -5.93 -5.85 35.26
N SER A 667 -6.93 -6.27 36.05
CA SER A 667 -7.16 -5.77 37.42
C SER A 667 -7.61 -6.91 38.34
N PRO A 668 -6.85 -7.26 39.39
CA PRO A 668 -7.22 -8.33 40.32
C PRO A 668 -8.38 -7.94 41.26
N THR A 669 -8.79 -6.66 41.28
CA THR A 669 -9.93 -6.16 42.06
C THR A 669 -10.85 -5.32 41.18
N VAL A 670 -12.16 -5.61 41.21
CA VAL A 670 -13.18 -4.98 40.36
C VAL A 670 -14.40 -4.63 41.23
N ILE A 671 -15.14 -3.57 40.91
CA ILE A 671 -16.39 -3.26 41.62
C ILE A 671 -17.50 -4.18 41.10
N ALA A 672 -18.27 -4.84 41.98
CA ALA A 672 -19.37 -5.71 41.56
C ALA A 672 -20.64 -4.89 41.27
N ASP A 673 -20.65 -4.13 40.18
CA ASP A 673 -21.81 -3.37 39.70
C ASP A 673 -22.38 -3.92 38.38
N GLY A 674 -21.89 -5.06 37.92
CA GLY A 674 -22.25 -5.69 36.65
C GLY A 674 -21.70 -4.96 35.42
N ILE A 675 -20.96 -3.86 35.59
CA ILE A 675 -20.44 -3.02 34.52
C ILE A 675 -18.91 -3.00 34.55
N ALA A 676 -18.30 -2.82 35.72
CA ALA A 676 -16.86 -2.87 35.89
C ALA A 676 -16.38 -4.31 35.64
N GLN A 677 -15.32 -4.44 34.85
CA GLN A 677 -14.82 -5.73 34.38
C GLN A 677 -13.30 -5.84 34.56
N ALA A 678 -12.81 -7.07 34.73
CA ALA A 678 -11.40 -7.40 34.53
C ALA A 678 -11.24 -8.14 33.20
N THR A 679 -10.07 -8.01 32.58
CA THR A 679 -9.69 -8.77 31.39
C THR A 679 -8.73 -9.88 31.81
N ILE A 680 -9.03 -11.10 31.41
CA ILE A 680 -8.18 -12.27 31.59
C ILE A 680 -7.56 -12.62 30.24
N GLN A 681 -6.24 -12.48 30.13
CA GLN A 681 -5.49 -12.82 28.91
C GLN A 681 -4.78 -14.16 29.10
N VAL A 682 -4.94 -15.06 28.13
CA VAL A 682 -4.31 -16.37 28.09
C VAL A 682 -3.29 -16.39 26.95
N THR A 683 -2.05 -16.76 27.22
CA THR A 683 -1.00 -16.90 26.20
C THR A 683 -0.52 -18.35 26.14
N LEU A 684 -0.66 -19.00 24.98
CA LEU A 684 -0.21 -20.36 24.72
C LEU A 684 1.12 -20.36 23.96
N ARG A 685 2.09 -21.13 24.47
CA ARG A 685 3.41 -21.33 23.86
C ARG A 685 3.81 -22.80 23.85
N ASN A 686 4.67 -23.18 22.91
CA ASN A 686 5.32 -24.50 22.89
C ASN A 686 6.59 -24.52 23.77
N SER A 687 7.27 -25.66 23.84
CA SER A 687 8.48 -25.82 24.66
C SER A 687 9.68 -24.96 24.23
N SER A 688 9.65 -24.47 22.99
CA SER A 688 10.63 -23.51 22.47
C SER A 688 10.23 -22.05 22.75
N SER A 689 9.19 -21.83 23.57
CA SER A 689 8.58 -20.52 23.85
C SER A 689 8.01 -19.80 22.62
N GLN A 690 7.71 -20.52 21.53
CA GLN A 690 7.06 -19.93 20.36
C GLN A 690 5.55 -19.82 20.59
N PRO A 691 4.89 -18.75 20.09
CA PRO A 691 3.46 -18.56 20.25
C PRO A 691 2.67 -19.59 19.43
N LEU A 692 1.63 -20.17 20.04
CA LEU A 692 0.75 -21.13 19.39
C LEU A 692 -0.52 -20.41 18.94
N ALA A 693 -0.57 -20.01 17.67
CA ALA A 693 -1.72 -19.32 17.06
C ALA A 693 -2.83 -20.30 16.64
N GLY A 694 -4.07 -19.82 16.53
CA GLY A 694 -5.21 -20.59 16.07
C GLY A 694 -5.75 -21.62 17.07
N ARG A 695 -5.33 -21.58 18.33
CA ARG A 695 -5.75 -22.51 19.39
C ARG A 695 -6.98 -22.00 20.12
N GLN A 696 -7.98 -22.86 20.27
CA GLN A 696 -9.17 -22.51 21.02
C GLN A 696 -8.95 -22.68 22.52
N VAL A 697 -9.23 -21.64 23.29
CA VAL A 697 -9.09 -21.56 24.73
C VAL A 697 -10.48 -21.46 25.37
N ALA A 698 -10.78 -22.30 26.34
CA ALA A 698 -11.96 -22.17 27.19
C ALA A 698 -11.54 -21.59 28.54
N LEU A 699 -12.24 -20.54 29.01
CA LEU A 699 -12.07 -20.00 30.36
C LEU A 699 -13.29 -20.35 31.21
N THR A 700 -13.06 -21.00 32.36
CA THR A 700 -14.11 -21.42 33.28
C THR A 700 -13.97 -20.70 34.62
N ALA A 701 -15.06 -20.11 35.12
CA ALA A 701 -15.15 -19.68 36.52
C ALA A 701 -15.37 -20.92 37.39
N ASN A 702 -14.46 -21.18 38.34
CA ASN A 702 -14.46 -22.42 39.11
C ASN A 702 -15.67 -22.49 40.08
N GLU A 703 -16.00 -21.37 40.73
CA GLU A 703 -17.15 -21.20 41.63
C GLU A 703 -17.54 -19.70 41.65
N GLY A 704 -18.82 -19.38 41.92
CA GLY A 704 -19.33 -18.00 42.00
C GLY A 704 -20.40 -17.66 40.96
N SER A 705 -20.81 -16.39 40.90
CA SER A 705 -21.88 -15.87 40.03
C SER A 705 -21.42 -14.95 38.91
N SER A 706 -20.11 -14.73 38.80
CA SER A 706 -19.48 -13.92 37.75
C SER A 706 -19.83 -14.39 36.34
N ALA A 707 -20.02 -13.44 35.43
CA ALA A 707 -20.20 -13.70 34.01
C ALA A 707 -18.87 -13.61 33.27
N VAL A 708 -18.51 -14.68 32.55
CA VAL A 708 -17.38 -14.69 31.61
C VAL A 708 -17.90 -14.33 30.22
N THR A 709 -17.34 -13.28 29.63
CA THR A 709 -17.60 -12.88 28.25
C THR A 709 -16.36 -13.18 27.41
N VAL A 710 -16.53 -13.92 26.33
CA VAL A 710 -15.45 -14.20 25.37
C VAL A 710 -15.16 -12.92 24.58
N VAL A 711 -13.91 -12.47 24.61
CA VAL A 711 -13.43 -11.38 23.73
C VAL A 711 -12.79 -11.99 22.49
N ASP A 712 -11.87 -12.94 22.69
CA ASP A 712 -11.31 -13.79 21.65
C ASP A 712 -10.90 -15.13 22.29
N ASP A 713 -11.60 -16.22 21.98
CA ASP A 713 -11.25 -17.56 22.48
C ASP A 713 -10.24 -18.27 21.56
N ILE A 714 -9.83 -17.68 20.44
CA ILE A 714 -8.82 -18.26 19.55
C ILE A 714 -7.52 -17.47 19.69
N THR A 715 -6.41 -18.17 19.91
CA THR A 715 -5.14 -17.49 20.05
C THR A 715 -4.72 -16.78 18.75
N ASN A 716 -4.33 -15.51 18.86
CA ASN A 716 -3.80 -14.74 17.73
C ASN A 716 -2.37 -15.19 17.34
N LEU A 717 -1.72 -14.50 16.39
CA LEU A 717 -0.34 -14.80 15.95
C LEU A 717 0.70 -14.74 17.09
N ASN A 718 0.40 -14.05 18.19
CA ASN A 718 1.23 -13.99 19.40
C ASN A 718 0.87 -15.06 20.44
N GLY A 719 -0.05 -15.97 20.10
CA GLY A 719 -0.50 -17.05 20.97
C GLY A 719 -1.52 -16.61 22.02
N GLU A 720 -2.19 -15.48 21.84
CA GLU A 720 -3.01 -14.85 22.88
C GLU A 720 -4.52 -14.95 22.63
N ALA A 721 -5.26 -15.40 23.65
CA ALA A 721 -6.72 -15.37 23.76
C ALA A 721 -7.13 -14.47 24.94
N SER A 722 -8.35 -13.92 24.94
CA SER A 722 -8.80 -12.94 25.92
C SER A 722 -10.28 -13.09 26.29
N PHE A 723 -10.57 -12.84 27.56
CA PHE A 723 -11.90 -12.90 28.16
C PHE A 723 -12.11 -11.68 29.05
N THR A 724 -13.34 -11.21 29.19
CA THR A 724 -13.70 -10.26 30.26
C THR A 724 -14.60 -10.91 31.28
N VAL A 725 -14.48 -10.47 32.53
CA VAL A 725 -15.26 -11.00 33.65
C VAL A 725 -15.90 -9.86 34.43
N THR A 726 -17.21 -9.96 34.64
CA THR A 726 -18.04 -9.03 35.43
C THR A 726 -18.78 -9.78 36.52
N ASP A 727 -19.17 -9.06 37.57
CA ASP A 727 -20.02 -9.62 38.61
C ASP A 727 -20.95 -8.54 39.19
N THR A 728 -22.08 -8.98 39.72
CA THR A 728 -23.01 -8.16 40.52
C THR A 728 -22.99 -8.54 42.00
N VAL A 729 -22.32 -9.63 42.35
CA VAL A 729 -22.14 -10.14 43.71
C VAL A 729 -20.72 -9.86 44.18
N TYR A 730 -20.59 -9.47 45.45
CA TYR A 730 -19.29 -9.24 46.07
C TYR A 730 -18.68 -10.59 46.48
N GLU A 731 -17.76 -11.09 45.68
CA GLU A 731 -17.10 -12.38 45.88
C GLU A 731 -15.72 -12.44 45.24
N THR A 732 -14.93 -13.45 45.57
CA THR A 732 -13.65 -13.73 44.90
C THR A 732 -13.81 -14.97 44.03
N VAL A 733 -13.62 -14.81 42.72
CA VAL A 733 -13.78 -15.90 41.74
C VAL A 733 -12.41 -16.32 41.20
N GLN A 734 -12.18 -17.64 41.16
CA GLN A 734 -11.03 -18.22 40.47
C GLN A 734 -11.40 -18.64 39.05
N TYR A 735 -10.49 -18.42 38.10
CA TYR A 735 -10.67 -18.77 36.69
C TYR A 735 -9.56 -19.70 36.21
N THR A 736 -9.96 -20.75 35.49
CA THR A 736 -9.05 -21.73 34.89
C THR A 736 -9.18 -21.71 33.38
N ALA A 737 -8.06 -21.57 32.66
CA ALA A 737 -8.01 -21.63 31.20
C ALA A 737 -7.60 -23.03 30.72
N GLN A 738 -8.21 -23.50 29.64
CA GLN A 738 -7.95 -24.79 29.01
C GLN A 738 -7.75 -24.61 27.50
N ASP A 739 -6.71 -25.20 26.92
CA ASP A 739 -6.69 -25.42 25.47
C ASP A 739 -7.64 -26.56 25.12
N VAL A 740 -8.66 -26.26 24.32
CA VAL A 740 -9.76 -27.17 24.00
C VAL A 740 -9.27 -28.36 23.16
N ALA A 741 -8.32 -28.13 22.26
CA ALA A 741 -7.84 -29.16 21.34
C ALA A 741 -7.02 -30.25 22.04
N SER A 742 -6.10 -29.86 22.93
CA SER A 742 -5.25 -30.80 23.68
C SER A 742 -5.86 -31.21 25.03
N GLY A 743 -6.84 -30.47 25.54
CA GLY A 743 -7.43 -30.65 26.87
C GLY A 743 -6.54 -30.16 28.02
N VAL A 744 -5.42 -29.49 27.75
CA VAL A 744 -4.43 -29.06 28.75
C VAL A 744 -4.92 -27.82 29.51
N TYR A 745 -4.84 -27.85 30.84
CA TYR A 745 -5.18 -26.72 31.72
C TYR A 745 -3.95 -25.90 32.11
N LEU A 746 -4.12 -24.57 32.17
CA LEU A 746 -3.12 -23.63 32.67
C LEU A 746 -3.34 -23.31 34.15
N SER A 747 -2.35 -22.64 34.76
CA SER A 747 -2.45 -22.18 36.15
C SER A 747 -3.60 -21.18 36.32
N PRO A 748 -4.45 -21.34 37.35
CA PRO A 748 -5.62 -20.47 37.53
C PRO A 748 -5.24 -19.08 38.06
N VAL A 749 -6.12 -18.10 37.80
CA VAL A 749 -6.03 -16.72 38.30
C VAL A 749 -7.26 -16.33 39.11
N GLN A 750 -7.20 -15.25 39.89
CA GLN A 750 -8.32 -14.79 40.74
C GLN A 750 -8.70 -13.34 40.45
N VAL A 751 -10.00 -13.03 40.56
CA VAL A 751 -10.55 -11.66 40.54
C VAL A 751 -11.43 -11.46 41.76
N ASN A 752 -11.19 -10.39 42.51
CA ASN A 752 -11.96 -10.02 43.70
C ASN A 752 -12.96 -8.91 43.37
N PHE A 753 -14.26 -9.23 43.43
CA PHE A 753 -15.36 -8.30 43.19
C PHE A 753 -15.83 -7.65 44.51
N ILE A 754 -15.74 -6.31 44.61
CA ILE A 754 -15.96 -5.55 45.85
C ILE A 754 -17.12 -4.56 45.76
N ALA A 755 -17.64 -4.14 46.91
CA ALA A 755 -18.73 -3.18 47.01
C ALA A 755 -18.32 -1.74 46.62
N LYS A 756 -19.22 -1.05 45.90
CA LYS A 756 -19.09 0.38 45.61
C LYS A 756 -19.40 1.19 46.88
N LEU A 757 -18.40 1.84 47.45
CA LEU A 757 -18.59 2.73 48.59
C LEU A 757 -19.36 3.99 48.12
N VAL A 758 -20.51 4.28 48.76
CA VAL A 758 -21.28 5.51 48.53
C VAL A 758 -20.86 6.55 49.57
N ASP A 759 -20.38 7.70 49.12
CA ASP A 759 -20.02 8.84 49.97
C ASP A 759 -21.29 9.51 50.51
N SER A 760 -21.41 9.62 51.84
CA SER A 760 -22.54 10.26 52.53
C SER A 760 -22.39 11.78 52.48
N GLY A 761 -23.21 12.43 51.65
CA GLY A 761 -23.13 13.86 51.37
C GLY A 761 -23.30 14.80 52.57
N THR A 762 -22.78 16.02 52.41
CA THR A 762 -23.05 17.17 53.28
C THR A 762 -23.33 18.43 52.47
N ASP A 763 -24.60 18.81 52.37
CA ASP A 763 -25.05 20.22 52.28
C ASP A 763 -26.12 20.41 53.38
N PRO A 764 -25.92 21.27 54.39
CA PRO A 764 -26.82 21.34 55.54
C PRO A 764 -27.98 22.31 55.29
N GLY A 765 -29.20 21.75 55.30
CA GLY A 765 -30.44 22.51 55.39
C GLY A 765 -30.60 23.27 56.71
N THR A 766 -31.30 24.39 56.61
CA THR A 766 -31.52 25.40 57.65
C THR A 766 -32.60 25.02 58.68
N ASP A 767 -32.29 25.31 59.95
CA ASP A 767 -33.17 25.52 61.13
C ASP A 767 -33.28 24.35 62.17
N PRO A 768 -33.12 24.61 63.49
CA PRO A 768 -32.71 23.60 64.47
C PRO A 768 -33.85 23.06 65.34
N GLY A 769 -33.82 21.75 65.60
CA GLY A 769 -34.64 21.05 66.60
C GLY A 769 -33.77 20.36 67.65
N THR A 770 -34.02 20.71 68.90
CA THR A 770 -33.34 20.41 70.18
C THR A 770 -33.11 18.93 70.56
N ASP A 771 -31.86 18.56 70.89
CA ASP A 771 -31.32 17.75 72.02
C ASP A 771 -32.01 16.41 72.47
N PRO A 772 -31.35 15.47 73.18
CA PRO A 772 -30.87 14.21 72.62
C PRO A 772 -31.34 12.95 73.41
N GLY A 773 -31.14 11.75 72.85
CA GLY A 773 -31.25 10.48 73.60
C GLY A 773 -30.60 9.33 72.81
N THR A 774 -29.35 8.96 73.10
CA THR A 774 -28.91 7.85 73.99
C THR A 774 -29.37 6.45 73.56
N ASP A 775 -28.48 5.78 72.81
CA ASP A 775 -28.30 4.32 72.63
C ASP A 775 -28.37 3.53 73.98
N PRO A 776 -28.45 2.17 74.06
CA PRO A 776 -28.64 1.07 73.07
C PRO A 776 -29.69 -0.02 73.49
N GLY A 777 -30.00 -0.98 72.61
CA GLY A 777 -30.61 -2.28 73.01
C GLY A 777 -31.13 -3.14 71.84
N THR A 778 -30.37 -4.11 71.33
CA THR A 778 -30.43 -5.57 71.60
C THR A 778 -31.62 -6.34 70.99
N ASP A 779 -31.32 -7.12 69.95
CA ASP A 779 -32.11 -8.25 69.39
C ASP A 779 -32.39 -9.33 70.46
N PRO A 780 -33.56 -10.03 70.47
CA PRO A 780 -33.63 -11.36 69.83
C PRO A 780 -35.02 -11.85 69.31
N GLY A 781 -35.04 -12.59 68.18
CA GLY A 781 -35.93 -13.73 67.86
C GLY A 781 -37.35 -13.42 67.31
N THR A 782 -38.11 -14.29 66.63
CA THR A 782 -38.04 -15.68 66.12
C THR A 782 -39.33 -15.91 65.30
N ASP A 783 -39.27 -16.71 64.22
CA ASP A 783 -40.41 -17.18 63.39
C ASP A 783 -41.44 -18.04 64.19
N PRO A 784 -42.73 -18.10 63.79
CA PRO A 784 -43.26 -19.35 63.21
C PRO A 784 -44.47 -19.27 62.22
N GLY A 785 -44.39 -20.03 61.10
CA GLY A 785 -45.46 -20.87 60.49
C GLY A 785 -46.59 -20.18 59.67
N THR A 786 -47.31 -20.78 58.71
CA THR A 786 -47.64 -22.17 58.31
C THR A 786 -48.37 -22.23 56.95
N ASP A 787 -48.19 -23.30 56.14
CA ASP A 787 -48.95 -23.68 54.92
C ASP A 787 -50.33 -24.34 55.25
N PRO A 788 -51.33 -24.37 54.33
CA PRO A 788 -51.63 -25.63 53.60
C PRO A 788 -52.20 -25.50 52.15
N GLY A 789 -51.53 -26.15 51.18
CA GLY A 789 -52.05 -27.23 50.29
C GLY A 789 -53.01 -26.99 49.10
N THR A 790 -52.69 -27.57 47.92
CA THR A 790 -53.37 -28.72 47.23
C THR A 790 -53.26 -28.69 45.68
N GLY A 791 -52.76 -29.79 45.07
CA GLY A 791 -52.89 -30.11 43.61
C GLY A 791 -54.24 -30.76 43.27
N PRO A 792 -54.55 -31.20 42.01
CA PRO A 792 -53.76 -32.22 41.27
C PRO A 792 -53.76 -32.24 39.70
N GLY A 793 -52.69 -32.78 39.10
CA GLY A 793 -52.73 -33.84 38.04
C GLY A 793 -52.66 -33.42 36.55
N THR A 794 -52.10 -34.16 35.56
CA THR A 794 -51.56 -35.53 35.42
C THR A 794 -50.79 -35.67 34.08
N ASN A 795 -49.70 -36.44 34.05
CA ASN A 795 -48.99 -36.91 32.85
C ASN A 795 -49.77 -37.99 32.06
N SER A 796 -49.47 -38.14 30.75
CA SER A 796 -49.27 -39.41 29.99
C SER A 796 -48.92 -39.10 28.52
N GLY A 797 -47.72 -39.43 28.02
CA GLY A 797 -47.44 -40.61 27.18
C GLY A 797 -47.43 -40.22 25.68
N THR A 798 -46.62 -40.72 24.74
CA THR A 798 -45.82 -41.95 24.58
C THR A 798 -44.94 -41.77 23.34
N ASN A 799 -43.72 -42.35 23.34
CA ASN A 799 -42.96 -42.66 22.11
C ASN A 799 -43.35 -44.08 21.64
N PRO A 800 -43.48 -44.34 20.32
CA PRO A 800 -42.63 -45.36 19.69
C PRO A 800 -42.26 -45.04 18.23
N GLY A 801 -41.08 -45.50 17.81
CA GLY A 801 -40.42 -45.10 16.57
C GLY A 801 -40.67 -45.97 15.34
N LYS A 802 -39.89 -45.71 14.29
CA LYS A 802 -39.36 -46.66 13.30
C LYS A 802 -38.56 -45.91 12.23
N ASP A 803 -37.33 -46.35 11.99
CA ASP A 803 -36.63 -46.21 10.71
C ASP A 803 -36.96 -47.44 9.84
N PRO A 804 -36.95 -47.34 8.48
CA PRO A 804 -35.71 -47.66 7.76
C PRO A 804 -35.46 -46.92 6.41
N GLU A 805 -34.15 -46.82 6.11
CA GLU A 805 -33.46 -46.95 4.81
C GLU A 805 -33.53 -45.89 3.67
N SER A 806 -32.33 -45.34 3.39
CA SER A 806 -31.60 -45.30 2.09
C SER A 806 -32.06 -44.34 0.96
N THR A 807 -31.26 -43.31 0.65
CA THR A 807 -30.25 -43.33 -0.45
C THR A 807 -29.42 -42.03 -0.55
N SER A 808 -28.11 -42.23 -0.80
CA SER A 808 -27.08 -41.37 -1.47
C SER A 808 -26.53 -40.09 -0.81
N ASN A 809 -25.37 -40.32 -0.17
CA ASN A 809 -24.06 -39.64 -0.23
C ASN A 809 -23.84 -38.14 0.12
N PRO A 810 -22.72 -37.83 0.81
CA PRO A 810 -22.46 -36.54 1.46
C PRO A 810 -21.58 -35.63 0.59
N THR A 811 -21.71 -34.32 0.82
CA THR A 811 -20.65 -33.36 0.47
C THR A 811 -20.00 -32.90 1.78
N GLN A 812 -18.73 -33.28 1.98
CA GLN A 812 -17.80 -32.64 2.92
C GLN A 812 -17.82 -31.12 2.66
N GLY A 813 -17.89 -30.23 3.66
CA GLY A 813 -16.83 -29.95 4.61
C GLY A 813 -15.91 -28.86 4.03
N GLN A 814 -16.07 -27.59 4.44
CA GLN A 814 -15.12 -26.51 4.15
C GLN A 814 -14.91 -25.66 5.41
N THR A 815 -13.74 -25.80 6.01
CA THR A 815 -13.14 -24.88 6.99
C THR A 815 -12.45 -23.76 6.20
N GLY A 816 -13.15 -22.66 5.98
CA GLY A 816 -12.70 -21.56 5.12
C GLY A 816 -12.25 -20.30 5.85
N ILE A 817 -11.50 -19.45 5.14
CA ILE A 817 -11.08 -18.11 5.57
C ILE A 817 -12.33 -17.30 5.96
N SER A 818 -12.44 -16.93 7.23
CA SER A 818 -13.61 -16.16 7.71
C SER A 818 -13.49 -14.69 7.30
N MET A 819 -14.14 -14.30 6.20
CA MET A 819 -14.40 -12.89 5.88
C MET A 819 -15.38 -12.32 6.91
N LYS A 820 -14.85 -11.66 7.94
CA LYS A 820 -15.64 -11.21 9.10
C LYS A 820 -16.49 -9.98 8.77
N MET A 821 -16.15 -9.21 7.73
CA MET A 821 -16.84 -7.97 7.39
C MET A 821 -18.25 -8.18 6.82
N PHE A 822 -18.50 -9.26 6.07
CA PHE A 822 -19.80 -9.51 5.46
C PHE A 822 -20.71 -10.33 6.37
N ARG A 823 -22.02 -10.04 6.33
CA ARG A 823 -23.00 -10.83 7.07
C ARG A 823 -22.92 -12.30 6.65
N LYS A 824 -22.88 -13.18 7.65
CA LYS A 824 -22.80 -14.63 7.45
C LYS A 824 -23.89 -15.11 6.48
N GLY A 825 -23.48 -15.85 5.44
CA GLY A 825 -24.39 -16.42 4.45
C GLY A 825 -24.97 -15.41 3.46
N GLN A 826 -24.35 -14.24 3.28
CA GLN A 826 -24.66 -13.33 2.17
C GLN A 826 -23.66 -13.47 1.02
N ILE A 827 -22.38 -13.39 1.34
CA ILE A 827 -21.28 -13.39 0.38
C ILE A 827 -20.47 -14.67 0.51
N ALA A 828 -20.13 -15.29 -0.62
CA ALA A 828 -19.18 -16.39 -0.69
C ALA A 828 -17.76 -15.78 -0.60
N GLY A 829 -17.27 -15.57 0.63
CA GLY A 829 -16.07 -14.77 0.90
C GLY A 829 -14.80 -15.24 0.18
N GLU A 830 -14.56 -16.55 0.15
CA GLU A 830 -13.39 -17.13 -0.54
C GLU A 830 -13.50 -16.96 -2.06
N GLU A 831 -14.69 -17.22 -2.61
CA GLU A 831 -14.97 -17.07 -4.03
C GLU A 831 -14.90 -15.60 -4.46
N LEU A 832 -15.32 -14.67 -3.60
CA LEU A 832 -15.16 -13.24 -3.82
C LEU A 832 -13.67 -12.85 -3.88
N LEU A 833 -12.86 -13.31 -2.91
CA LEU A 833 -11.42 -13.07 -2.91
C LEU A 833 -10.75 -13.62 -4.17
N ARG A 834 -11.12 -14.85 -4.54
CA ARG A 834 -10.64 -15.52 -5.77
C ARG A 834 -11.03 -14.73 -7.01
N SER A 835 -12.31 -14.40 -7.17
CA SER A 835 -12.81 -13.66 -8.34
C SER A 835 -12.18 -12.27 -8.47
N ILE A 836 -11.96 -11.55 -7.37
CA ILE A 836 -11.27 -10.25 -7.40
C ILE A 836 -9.82 -10.41 -7.85
N LYS A 837 -9.08 -11.41 -7.34
CA LYS A 837 -7.70 -11.68 -7.77
C LYS A 837 -7.64 -12.01 -9.27
N GLU A 838 -8.50 -12.92 -9.72
CA GLU A 838 -8.57 -13.35 -11.12
C GLU A 838 -8.88 -12.18 -12.06
N ARG A 839 -9.88 -11.36 -11.74
CA ARG A 839 -10.26 -10.21 -12.58
C ARG A 839 -9.17 -9.14 -12.64
N LEU A 840 -8.44 -8.91 -11.55
CA LEU A 840 -7.29 -7.99 -11.56
C LEU A 840 -6.14 -8.53 -12.42
N GLN A 841 -5.96 -9.84 -12.48
CA GLN A 841 -4.93 -10.50 -13.28
C GLN A 841 -5.32 -10.64 -14.75
N SER A 842 -6.60 -10.84 -15.05
CA SER A 842 -7.13 -11.03 -16.41
C SER A 842 -7.51 -9.72 -17.13
N ALA A 843 -7.39 -8.58 -16.45
CA ALA A 843 -7.75 -7.28 -17.03
C ALA A 843 -6.89 -7.01 -18.29
N PRO A 844 -7.49 -6.54 -19.41
CA PRO A 844 -6.73 -6.22 -20.62
C PRO A 844 -5.58 -5.25 -20.31
N SER A 845 -4.42 -5.43 -20.93
CA SER A 845 -3.24 -4.56 -20.81
C SER A 845 -3.41 -3.15 -21.40
N VAL A 846 -4.66 -2.74 -21.66
CA VAL A 846 -5.02 -1.44 -22.22
C VAL A 846 -5.18 -0.47 -21.06
N ASN A 847 -4.36 0.58 -21.04
CA ASN A 847 -4.45 1.66 -20.06
C ASN A 847 -5.86 2.28 -20.06
N PRO A 848 -6.65 2.14 -18.96
CA PRO A 848 -7.99 2.73 -18.91
C PRO A 848 -7.97 4.28 -19.01
N ALA A 849 -6.88 4.95 -18.67
CA ALA A 849 -6.72 6.40 -18.89
C ALA A 849 -6.66 6.76 -20.39
N ALA A 850 -6.02 5.91 -21.21
CA ALA A 850 -6.00 6.08 -22.65
C ALA A 850 -7.35 5.76 -23.31
N GLN A 851 -8.17 4.93 -22.65
CA GLN A 851 -9.51 4.56 -23.08
C GLN A 851 -10.59 5.56 -22.63
N PHE A 852 -10.40 6.20 -21.47
CA PHE A 852 -11.38 7.10 -20.83
C PHE A 852 -10.73 8.44 -20.42
N PRO A 853 -10.63 9.42 -21.35
CA PRO A 853 -9.93 10.69 -21.10
C PRO A 853 -10.55 11.54 -19.98
N ASP A 854 -11.84 11.35 -19.67
CA ASP A 854 -12.57 12.13 -18.68
C ASP A 854 -12.24 11.76 -17.22
N ILE A 855 -11.54 10.64 -16.99
CA ILE A 855 -11.05 10.27 -15.67
C ILE A 855 -9.56 10.54 -15.44
N GLU A 856 -8.76 10.81 -16.49
CA GLU A 856 -7.30 10.97 -16.40
C GLU A 856 -6.85 11.98 -15.32
N ARG A 857 -7.64 13.04 -15.12
CA ARG A 857 -7.40 14.11 -14.14
C ARG A 857 -8.44 14.18 -13.03
N HIS A 858 -9.28 13.16 -12.90
CA HIS A 858 -10.36 13.11 -11.92
C HIS A 858 -9.85 12.48 -10.61
N TRP A 859 -10.26 13.00 -9.44
CA TRP A 859 -9.81 12.49 -8.13
C TRP A 859 -10.06 10.99 -7.94
N ALA A 860 -11.14 10.48 -8.55
CA ALA A 860 -11.51 9.07 -8.49
C ALA A 860 -10.77 8.20 -9.52
N PHE A 861 -9.80 8.73 -10.27
CA PHE A 861 -9.02 7.99 -11.27
C PHE A 861 -8.54 6.62 -10.78
N PRO A 862 -7.76 6.50 -9.68
CA PRO A 862 -7.23 5.20 -9.26
C PRO A 862 -8.34 4.22 -8.84
N ILE A 863 -9.49 4.73 -8.40
CA ILE A 863 -10.63 3.93 -7.94
C ILE A 863 -11.44 3.42 -9.14
N MET A 864 -11.76 4.34 -10.06
CA MET A 864 -12.53 4.06 -11.26
C MET A 864 -11.74 3.13 -12.19
N GLU A 865 -10.44 3.37 -12.34
CA GLU A 865 -9.54 2.47 -13.07
C GLU A 865 -9.60 1.04 -12.50
N LYS A 866 -9.50 0.89 -11.18
CA LYS A 866 -9.56 -0.42 -10.52
C LYS A 866 -10.91 -1.10 -10.75
N LEU A 867 -12.03 -0.37 -10.70
CA LEU A 867 -13.36 -0.94 -10.97
C LEU A 867 -13.59 -1.28 -12.45
N VAL A 868 -12.96 -0.56 -13.38
CA VAL A 868 -12.91 -0.95 -14.80
C VAL A 868 -12.16 -2.26 -14.96
N ARG A 869 -10.96 -2.38 -14.36
CA ARG A 869 -10.14 -3.60 -14.40
C ARG A 869 -10.89 -4.80 -13.79
N LEU A 870 -11.67 -4.59 -12.74
CA LEU A 870 -12.53 -5.60 -12.12
C LEU A 870 -13.79 -5.94 -12.94
N GLY A 871 -14.02 -5.29 -14.08
CA GLY A 871 -15.22 -5.47 -14.92
C GLY A 871 -16.52 -5.01 -14.24
N VAL A 872 -16.43 -4.17 -13.20
CA VAL A 872 -17.57 -3.71 -12.40
C VAL A 872 -18.25 -2.54 -13.07
N ILE A 873 -17.45 -1.62 -13.62
CA ILE A 873 -17.93 -0.49 -14.41
C ILE A 873 -17.36 -0.56 -15.83
N GLU A 874 -18.18 -0.16 -16.79
CA GLU A 874 -17.81 -0.03 -18.20
C GLU A 874 -18.03 1.42 -18.62
N GLY A 875 -17.29 1.86 -19.64
CA GLY A 875 -17.48 3.18 -20.25
C GLY A 875 -18.67 3.21 -21.22
N TYR A 876 -19.06 4.42 -21.59
CA TYR A 876 -20.13 4.64 -22.57
C TYR A 876 -19.58 4.54 -24.01
N GLU A 877 -20.48 4.45 -24.98
CA GLU A 877 -20.13 4.38 -26.42
C GLU A 877 -19.27 5.56 -26.91
N ASP A 878 -19.32 6.69 -26.21
CA ASP A 878 -18.53 7.89 -26.52
C ASP A 878 -17.11 7.87 -25.93
N GLY A 879 -16.71 6.78 -25.26
CA GLY A 879 -15.39 6.63 -24.64
C GLY A 879 -15.24 7.38 -23.31
N SER A 880 -16.32 7.79 -22.66
CA SER A 880 -16.29 8.40 -21.32
C SER A 880 -16.67 7.43 -20.21
N LEU A 881 -16.33 7.74 -18.95
CA LEU A 881 -16.85 7.06 -17.76
C LEU A 881 -17.87 7.91 -16.98
N ARG A 882 -17.91 9.22 -17.23
CA ARG A 882 -18.80 10.22 -16.62
C ARG A 882 -18.77 10.18 -15.08
N PRO A 883 -17.61 10.43 -14.45
CA PRO A 883 -17.42 10.23 -13.02
C PRO A 883 -18.37 11.06 -12.14
N ASP A 884 -18.69 12.30 -12.55
CA ASP A 884 -19.57 13.21 -11.80
C ASP A 884 -21.07 13.04 -12.10
N ARG A 885 -21.44 12.13 -13.02
CA ARG A 885 -22.85 11.87 -13.33
C ARG A 885 -23.49 11.07 -12.20
N SER A 886 -24.67 11.50 -11.74
CA SER A 886 -25.54 10.71 -10.87
C SER A 886 -25.87 9.35 -11.51
N ILE A 887 -25.82 8.28 -10.71
CA ILE A 887 -26.18 6.93 -11.16
C ILE A 887 -27.61 6.55 -10.77
N SER A 888 -28.22 5.67 -11.55
CA SER A 888 -29.53 5.11 -11.24
C SER A 888 -29.47 3.97 -10.21
N ARG A 889 -30.61 3.67 -9.61
CA ARG A 889 -30.78 2.51 -8.71
C ARG A 889 -30.45 1.18 -9.41
N ALA A 890 -30.76 1.07 -10.71
CA ALA A 890 -30.38 -0.08 -11.52
C ALA A 890 -28.86 -0.19 -11.73
N GLU A 891 -28.19 0.93 -12.04
CA GLU A 891 -26.74 0.99 -12.20
C GLU A 891 -26.02 0.56 -10.92
N PHE A 892 -26.45 1.09 -9.76
CA PHE A 892 -25.87 0.69 -8.49
C PHE A 892 -26.10 -0.79 -8.16
N SER A 893 -27.30 -1.31 -8.44
CA SER A 893 -27.62 -2.73 -8.23
C SER A 893 -26.76 -3.64 -9.10
N ALA A 894 -26.55 -3.26 -10.37
CA ALA A 894 -25.68 -4.00 -11.27
C ALA A 894 -24.22 -3.96 -10.81
N MET A 895 -23.73 -2.82 -10.29
CA MET A 895 -22.38 -2.71 -9.75
C MET A 895 -22.18 -3.65 -8.56
N LEU A 896 -23.11 -3.72 -7.61
CA LEU A 896 -23.04 -4.65 -6.47
C LEU A 896 -23.08 -6.12 -6.93
N ALA A 897 -23.98 -6.46 -7.85
CA ALA A 897 -24.11 -7.82 -8.38
C ALA A 897 -22.90 -8.27 -9.19
N LYS A 898 -22.23 -7.35 -9.91
CA LYS A 898 -21.00 -7.63 -10.65
C LYS A 898 -19.78 -7.73 -9.72
N LEU A 899 -19.72 -6.90 -8.68
CA LEU A 899 -18.58 -6.80 -7.78
C LEU A 899 -18.51 -7.94 -6.77
N LEU A 900 -19.66 -8.38 -6.24
CA LEU A 900 -19.75 -9.34 -5.14
C LEU A 900 -20.16 -10.73 -5.62
N VAL A 901 -19.70 -11.76 -4.91
CA VAL A 901 -20.14 -13.14 -5.13
C VAL A 901 -21.14 -13.52 -4.05
N PHE A 902 -22.41 -13.61 -4.43
CA PHE A 902 -23.50 -13.99 -3.53
C PHE A 902 -23.57 -15.50 -3.34
N VAL A 903 -23.80 -15.95 -2.10
CA VAL A 903 -24.12 -17.37 -1.87
C VAL A 903 -25.47 -17.70 -2.52
N PRO A 904 -25.71 -18.92 -3.02
CA PRO A 904 -27.01 -19.28 -3.58
C PRO A 904 -28.13 -19.09 -2.53
N SER A 905 -29.04 -18.15 -2.76
CA SER A 905 -30.24 -17.96 -1.95
C SER A 905 -31.45 -18.60 -2.63
N GLY A 906 -32.37 -19.15 -1.82
CA GLY A 906 -33.63 -19.68 -2.35
C GLY A 906 -34.41 -18.58 -3.07
N SER A 907 -34.98 -18.90 -4.24
CA SER A 907 -35.61 -17.96 -5.16
C SER A 907 -36.76 -17.18 -4.51
N LYS A 908 -36.46 -16.06 -3.86
CA LYS A 908 -37.47 -15.07 -3.48
C LYS A 908 -37.68 -14.20 -4.71
N SER A 909 -38.68 -14.55 -5.52
CA SER A 909 -39.13 -13.72 -6.64
C SER A 909 -39.57 -12.36 -6.08
N ALA A 910 -38.77 -11.33 -6.35
CA ALA A 910 -39.16 -9.96 -6.09
C ALA A 910 -40.11 -9.52 -7.21
N ASN A 911 -41.40 -9.48 -6.91
CA ASN A 911 -42.45 -9.09 -7.87
C ASN A 911 -42.48 -7.57 -8.08
N PHE A 912 -41.38 -6.95 -8.49
CA PHE A 912 -41.38 -5.53 -8.85
C PHE A 912 -42.06 -5.34 -10.21
N THR A 913 -43.08 -4.49 -10.26
CA THR A 913 -43.92 -4.35 -11.46
C THR A 913 -43.23 -3.65 -12.64
N ASP A 914 -42.11 -2.99 -12.40
CA ASP A 914 -41.41 -2.07 -13.31
C ASP A 914 -40.01 -2.53 -13.73
N ILE A 915 -39.64 -3.78 -13.44
CA ILE A 915 -38.34 -4.36 -13.86
C ILE A 915 -38.47 -5.38 -14.99
N ASN A 916 -39.69 -5.70 -15.45
CA ASN A 916 -39.87 -6.71 -16.49
C ASN A 916 -39.27 -6.23 -17.83
N GLY A 917 -38.34 -7.00 -18.40
CA GLY A 917 -37.60 -6.64 -19.62
C GLY A 917 -36.49 -5.59 -19.41
N HIS A 918 -36.17 -5.24 -18.17
CA HIS A 918 -35.11 -4.29 -17.85
C HIS A 918 -33.72 -4.98 -17.88
N TRP A 919 -32.66 -4.28 -18.30
CA TRP A 919 -31.33 -4.90 -18.41
C TRP A 919 -30.75 -5.33 -17.04
N ALA A 920 -31.14 -4.63 -15.97
CA ALA A 920 -30.71 -4.91 -14.60
C ALA A 920 -31.61 -5.91 -13.84
N THR A 921 -32.61 -6.54 -14.47
CA THR A 921 -33.58 -7.45 -13.79
C THR A 921 -32.86 -8.50 -12.95
N SER A 922 -31.88 -9.21 -13.52
CA SER A 922 -31.15 -10.29 -12.82
C SER A 922 -30.39 -9.77 -11.60
N ALA A 923 -29.74 -8.61 -11.71
CA ALA A 923 -29.03 -7.98 -10.59
C ALA A 923 -30.01 -7.58 -9.48
N ILE A 924 -31.13 -6.96 -9.84
CA ILE A 924 -32.16 -6.53 -8.89
C ILE A 924 -32.79 -7.73 -8.18
N GLU A 925 -33.12 -8.79 -8.91
CA GLU A 925 -33.67 -10.03 -8.35
C GLU A 925 -32.68 -10.74 -7.43
N THR A 926 -31.39 -10.78 -7.79
CA THR A 926 -30.33 -11.32 -6.93
C THR A 926 -30.27 -10.55 -5.61
N LEU A 927 -30.15 -9.22 -5.67
CA LEU A 927 -30.11 -8.41 -4.46
C LEU A 927 -31.39 -8.52 -3.62
N ALA A 928 -32.55 -8.70 -4.26
CA ALA A 928 -33.82 -8.86 -3.56
C ALA A 928 -33.94 -10.24 -2.88
N GLY A 929 -33.44 -11.31 -3.52
CA GLY A 929 -33.33 -12.65 -2.93
C GLY A 929 -32.49 -12.66 -1.65
N HIS A 930 -31.48 -11.79 -1.60
CA HIS A 930 -30.60 -11.57 -0.46
C HIS A 930 -31.12 -10.56 0.57
N GLY A 931 -32.28 -9.93 0.32
CA GLY A 931 -32.89 -8.93 1.19
C GLY A 931 -32.16 -7.58 1.20
N ILE A 932 -31.30 -7.33 0.21
CA ILE A 932 -30.54 -6.08 0.05
C ILE A 932 -31.43 -4.98 -0.52
N VAL A 933 -32.34 -5.32 -1.44
CA VAL A 933 -33.35 -4.40 -1.98
C VAL A 933 -34.77 -4.92 -1.74
N ASN A 934 -35.69 -4.01 -1.40
CA ASN A 934 -37.10 -4.33 -1.12
C ASN A 934 -38.10 -3.55 -1.99
N GLY A 935 -37.64 -2.67 -2.88
CA GLY A 935 -38.49 -1.76 -3.64
C GLY A 935 -39.21 -0.73 -2.76
N TYR A 936 -40.25 -0.13 -3.32
CA TYR A 936 -41.13 0.83 -2.67
C TYR A 936 -42.49 0.20 -2.35
N ASP A 937 -43.25 0.83 -1.44
CA ASP A 937 -44.55 0.33 -0.96
C ASP A 937 -45.61 0.17 -2.06
N ASP A 938 -45.42 0.84 -3.21
CA ASP A 938 -46.29 0.73 -4.40
C ASP A 938 -45.98 -0.50 -5.27
N GLY A 939 -45.03 -1.34 -4.87
CA GLY A 939 -44.61 -2.54 -5.60
C GLY A 939 -43.61 -2.28 -6.74
N THR A 940 -43.05 -1.06 -6.82
CA THR A 940 -42.04 -0.70 -7.83
C THR A 940 -40.61 -0.74 -7.28
N PHE A 941 -39.61 -0.91 -8.14
CA PHE A 941 -38.18 -0.75 -7.81
C PHE A 941 -37.63 0.62 -8.21
N ARG A 942 -38.22 1.24 -9.24
CA ARG A 942 -37.81 2.49 -9.90
C ARG A 942 -36.38 2.43 -10.44
N PRO A 943 -36.10 1.53 -11.41
CA PRO A 943 -34.73 1.25 -11.85
C PRO A 943 -34.00 2.46 -12.44
N GLU A 944 -34.73 3.36 -13.11
CA GLU A 944 -34.17 4.55 -13.76
C GLU A 944 -34.08 5.79 -12.86
N ALA A 945 -34.62 5.73 -11.63
CA ALA A 945 -34.50 6.84 -10.70
C ALA A 945 -33.05 6.95 -10.20
N ALA A 946 -32.55 8.19 -10.09
CA ALA A 946 -31.26 8.46 -9.47
C ALA A 946 -31.27 7.94 -8.03
N ILE A 947 -30.20 7.25 -7.63
CA ILE A 947 -30.09 6.72 -6.28
C ILE A 947 -29.72 7.82 -5.31
N THR A 948 -30.42 7.89 -4.17
CA THR A 948 -30.05 8.82 -3.10
C THR A 948 -28.91 8.25 -2.26
N ARG A 949 -28.14 9.13 -1.61
CA ARG A 949 -27.04 8.75 -0.72
C ARG A 949 -27.49 7.85 0.43
N GLU A 950 -28.67 8.10 1.01
CA GLU A 950 -29.23 7.22 2.05
C GLU A 950 -29.58 5.82 1.52
N GLU A 951 -30.11 5.72 0.29
CA GLU A 951 -30.48 4.45 -0.33
C GLU A 951 -29.23 3.63 -0.66
N LEU A 952 -28.19 4.29 -1.21
CA LEU A 952 -26.89 3.68 -1.49
C LEU A 952 -26.30 3.06 -0.22
N VAL A 953 -26.25 3.82 0.89
CA VAL A 953 -25.71 3.33 2.16
C VAL A 953 -26.53 2.18 2.72
N VAL A 954 -27.86 2.31 2.74
CA VAL A 954 -28.73 1.25 3.29
C VAL A 954 -28.54 -0.06 2.54
N MET A 955 -28.45 -0.01 1.20
CA MET A 955 -28.22 -1.20 0.39
C MET A 955 -26.88 -1.85 0.74
N MET A 956 -25.79 -1.08 0.86
CA MET A 956 -24.50 -1.66 1.23
C MET A 956 -24.45 -2.18 2.65
N MET A 957 -24.98 -1.45 3.63
CA MET A 957 -24.89 -1.83 5.05
C MET A 957 -25.76 -3.03 5.39
N ARG A 958 -26.63 -3.48 4.47
CA ARG A 958 -27.29 -4.80 4.54
C ARG A 958 -26.35 -5.96 4.21
N LEU A 959 -25.24 -5.71 3.53
CA LEU A 959 -24.19 -6.71 3.26
C LEU A 959 -23.21 -6.86 4.42
N VAL A 960 -23.05 -5.81 5.23
CA VAL A 960 -22.00 -5.70 6.25
C VAL A 960 -22.49 -6.20 7.61
N ASP A 961 -21.63 -6.95 8.30
CA ASP A 961 -21.80 -7.25 9.72
C ASP A 961 -21.36 -6.04 10.56
N LEU A 962 -22.33 -5.38 11.19
CA LEU A 962 -22.07 -4.17 11.98
C LEU A 962 -21.14 -4.44 13.18
N ALA A 963 -21.11 -5.66 13.70
CA ALA A 963 -20.22 -6.02 14.81
C ALA A 963 -18.75 -6.13 14.38
N ALA A 964 -18.49 -6.34 13.09
CA ALA A 964 -17.15 -6.44 12.52
C ALA A 964 -16.58 -5.09 12.07
N LEU A 965 -17.37 -4.01 12.12
CA LEU A 965 -16.93 -2.69 11.69
C LEU A 965 -15.97 -2.05 12.71
N PRO A 966 -14.88 -1.42 12.25
CA PRO A 966 -14.00 -0.67 13.14
C PRO A 966 -14.74 0.54 13.72
N GLN A 967 -14.58 0.76 15.03
CA GLN A 967 -15.09 1.94 15.73
C GLN A 967 -14.07 3.06 15.60
N ALA A 968 -13.93 3.64 14.40
CA ALA A 968 -12.81 4.53 14.12
C ALA A 968 -13.02 5.96 14.65
N ILE A 969 -14.24 6.53 14.61
CA ILE A 969 -14.52 7.93 15.00
C ILE A 969 -16.00 8.10 15.39
N ASP A 970 -16.32 8.84 16.46
CA ASP A 970 -17.68 9.36 16.69
C ASP A 970 -17.98 10.51 15.70
N ILE A 971 -18.69 10.20 14.61
CA ILE A 971 -19.13 11.17 13.60
C ILE A 971 -20.64 11.38 13.75
N VAL A 972 -21.06 12.65 13.86
CA VAL A 972 -22.48 13.06 13.90
C VAL A 972 -22.73 14.02 12.74
N PHE A 973 -23.71 13.71 11.89
CA PHE A 973 -24.13 14.61 10.81
C PHE A 973 -25.31 15.48 11.26
N GLU A 974 -25.23 16.78 11.04
CA GLU A 974 -26.25 17.76 11.44
C GLU A 974 -27.59 17.52 10.73
N ASP A 975 -27.56 17.07 9.49
CA ASP A 975 -28.72 16.81 8.65
C ASP A 975 -29.19 15.35 8.69
N ILE A 976 -28.68 14.53 9.63
CA ILE A 976 -29.08 13.12 9.75
C ILE A 976 -30.58 12.97 10.02
N SER A 977 -31.20 13.99 10.62
CA SER A 977 -32.65 14.07 10.83
C SER A 977 -33.47 14.15 9.53
N LEU A 978 -32.84 14.51 8.40
CA LEU A 978 -33.45 14.48 7.07
C LEU A 978 -33.44 13.07 6.45
N ALA A 979 -32.64 12.15 7.02
CA ALA A 979 -32.61 10.77 6.57
C ALA A 979 -33.92 10.07 6.95
N GLY A 980 -34.33 9.08 6.15
CA GLY A 980 -35.37 8.16 6.61
C GLY A 980 -34.95 7.46 7.90
N THR A 981 -35.89 7.20 8.81
CA THR A 981 -35.60 6.49 10.08
C THR A 981 -34.98 5.11 9.85
N TYR A 982 -35.23 4.50 8.69
CA TYR A 982 -34.63 3.24 8.26
C TYR A 982 -33.14 3.35 7.86
N ALA A 983 -32.64 4.56 7.60
CA ALA A 983 -31.30 4.82 7.07
C ALA A 983 -30.34 5.42 8.11
N THR A 984 -30.85 6.14 9.11
CA THR A 984 -30.05 6.82 10.14
C THR A 984 -28.97 5.93 10.74
N GLN A 985 -29.35 4.77 11.29
CA GLN A 985 -28.41 3.85 11.93
C GLN A 985 -27.34 3.32 10.94
N ALA A 986 -27.74 3.06 9.69
CA ALA A 986 -26.83 2.57 8.66
C ALA A 986 -25.81 3.64 8.25
N ILE A 987 -26.25 4.89 8.11
CA ILE A 987 -25.40 6.04 7.80
C ILE A 987 -24.39 6.30 8.93
N GLU A 988 -24.85 6.31 10.17
CA GLU A 988 -23.97 6.50 11.34
C GLU A 988 -22.93 5.37 11.45
N ALA A 989 -23.35 4.11 11.31
CA ALA A 989 -22.42 2.97 11.34
C ALA A 989 -21.42 3.00 10.18
N ALA A 990 -21.87 3.31 8.96
CA ALA A 990 -21.01 3.44 7.79
C ALA A 990 -20.00 4.58 7.94
N ALA A 991 -20.41 5.70 8.54
CA ALA A 991 -19.53 6.84 8.79
C ALA A 991 -18.48 6.52 9.87
N ARG A 992 -18.89 5.92 10.99
CA ARG A 992 -17.98 5.46 12.06
C ARG A 992 -16.92 4.49 11.54
N ALA A 993 -17.28 3.67 10.55
CA ALA A 993 -16.39 2.71 9.90
C ALA A 993 -15.54 3.32 8.76
N GLY A 994 -15.72 4.60 8.43
CA GLY A 994 -15.01 5.26 7.34
C GLY A 994 -15.47 4.85 5.93
N ILE A 995 -16.58 4.12 5.80
CA ILE A 995 -17.15 3.68 4.50
C ILE A 995 -17.71 4.88 3.74
N VAL A 996 -18.49 5.73 4.44
CA VAL A 996 -19.08 6.94 3.86
C VAL A 996 -18.65 8.19 4.60
N GLN A 997 -18.67 9.31 3.89
CA GLN A 997 -18.24 10.62 4.38
C GLN A 997 -19.29 11.66 3.99
N GLY A 998 -19.53 12.63 4.87
CA GLY A 998 -20.38 13.79 4.59
C GLY A 998 -19.61 14.89 3.85
N TYR A 999 -20.34 15.88 3.34
CA TYR A 999 -19.79 17.15 2.86
C TYR A 999 -19.67 18.09 4.05
N GLY A 1000 -18.58 17.94 4.81
CA GLY A 1000 -18.46 18.60 6.10
C GLY A 1000 -19.33 17.94 7.19
N SER A 1001 -20.15 18.71 7.91
CA SER A 1001 -21.07 18.19 8.95
C SER A 1001 -22.38 17.66 8.39
N VAL A 1002 -22.63 17.74 7.08
CA VAL A 1002 -23.87 17.26 6.47
C VAL A 1002 -23.63 16.04 5.59
N PHE A 1003 -24.49 15.04 5.70
CA PHE A 1003 -24.45 13.82 4.90
C PHE A 1003 -25.21 13.95 3.57
N GLN A 1004 -26.21 14.82 3.49
CA GLN A 1004 -27.15 14.98 2.39
C GLN A 1004 -27.89 13.67 2.06
N PRO A 1005 -28.70 13.11 2.98
CA PRO A 1005 -29.32 11.79 2.80
C PRO A 1005 -30.24 11.70 1.57
N LYS A 1006 -30.89 12.82 1.18
CA LYS A 1006 -31.74 12.91 -0.01
C LYS A 1006 -31.00 13.34 -1.29
N GLY A 1007 -29.71 13.67 -1.20
CA GLY A 1007 -28.89 14.02 -2.35
C GLY A 1007 -28.62 12.79 -3.23
N GLU A 1008 -28.38 13.02 -4.52
CA GLU A 1008 -28.00 11.97 -5.47
C GLU A 1008 -26.52 11.61 -5.31
N ALA A 1009 -26.16 10.34 -5.53
CA ALA A 1009 -24.77 9.89 -5.51
C ALA A 1009 -24.16 9.86 -6.92
N SER A 1010 -22.96 10.44 -7.09
CA SER A 1010 -22.24 10.35 -8.36
C SER A 1010 -21.64 8.96 -8.59
N ARG A 1011 -21.27 8.66 -9.84
CA ARG A 1011 -20.62 7.41 -10.20
C ARG A 1011 -19.26 7.24 -9.51
N ALA A 1012 -18.49 8.31 -9.40
CA ALA A 1012 -17.21 8.34 -8.70
C ALA A 1012 -17.35 8.17 -7.19
N GLU A 1013 -18.34 8.82 -6.57
CA GLU A 1013 -18.62 8.65 -5.13
C GLU A 1013 -19.04 7.22 -4.83
N THR A 1014 -19.89 6.64 -5.68
CA THR A 1014 -20.31 5.24 -5.57
C THR A 1014 -19.10 4.31 -5.66
N ALA A 1015 -18.21 4.53 -6.64
CA ALA A 1015 -16.99 3.75 -6.81
C ALA A 1015 -16.10 3.80 -5.55
N ALA A 1016 -15.90 5.00 -5.00
CA ALA A 1016 -15.09 5.20 -3.80
C ALA A 1016 -15.68 4.50 -2.58
N VAL A 1017 -17.00 4.60 -2.40
CA VAL A 1017 -17.70 4.01 -1.28
C VAL A 1017 -17.68 2.46 -1.34
N LEU A 1018 -17.84 1.87 -2.53
CA LEU A 1018 -17.67 0.43 -2.73
C LEU A 1018 -16.24 -0.03 -2.42
N MET A 1019 -15.24 0.72 -2.90
CA MET A 1019 -13.83 0.38 -2.68
C MET A 1019 -13.45 0.46 -1.19
N ARG A 1020 -13.90 1.50 -0.48
CA ARG A 1020 -13.67 1.62 0.98
C ARG A 1020 -14.33 0.49 1.75
N MET A 1021 -15.56 0.10 1.39
CA MET A 1021 -16.21 -1.06 2.00
C MET A 1021 -15.33 -2.31 1.85
N LEU A 1022 -14.89 -2.65 0.64
CA LEU A 1022 -14.06 -3.86 0.44
C LEU A 1022 -12.73 -3.82 1.21
N LYS A 1023 -12.06 -2.67 1.27
CA LYS A 1023 -10.76 -2.53 1.95
C LYS A 1023 -10.83 -2.68 3.47
N LEU A 1024 -12.02 -2.65 4.08
CA LEU A 1024 -12.18 -2.93 5.51
C LEU A 1024 -12.02 -4.41 5.85
N GLU A 1025 -12.19 -5.31 4.87
CA GLU A 1025 -11.86 -6.72 5.02
C GLU A 1025 -10.37 -6.93 4.71
N PRO A 1026 -9.52 -7.32 5.68
CA PRO A 1026 -8.06 -7.33 5.50
C PRO A 1026 -7.58 -8.12 4.28
N ALA A 1027 -8.21 -9.26 3.97
CA ALA A 1027 -7.85 -10.10 2.83
C ALA A 1027 -8.13 -9.42 1.48
N LEU A 1028 -9.19 -8.62 1.39
CA LEU A 1028 -9.52 -7.84 0.20
C LEU A 1028 -8.70 -6.55 0.13
N GLY A 1029 -8.49 -5.89 1.27
CA GLY A 1029 -7.67 -4.68 1.36
C GLY A 1029 -6.20 -4.88 0.97
N ALA A 1030 -5.65 -6.09 1.14
CA ALA A 1030 -4.28 -6.40 0.75
C ALA A 1030 -4.07 -6.47 -0.78
N ILE A 1031 -5.13 -6.68 -1.57
CA ILE A 1031 -5.05 -6.87 -3.03
C ILE A 1031 -5.71 -5.73 -3.85
N LEU A 1032 -6.52 -4.91 -3.17
CA LEU A 1032 -7.21 -3.74 -3.73
C LEU A 1032 -6.49 -2.47 -3.33
#